data_AF-K9ZJN3-F1
#
_entry.id   AF-K9ZJN3-F1
#
_cell.length_a   1.000
_cell.length_b   1.000
_cell.length_c   1.000
_cell.angle_alpha   90.00
_cell.angle_beta   90.00
_cell.angle_gamma   90.00
#
_symmetry.space_group_name_H-M   'P 1'
#
loop_
_entity.id
_entity.type
_entity.pdbx_description
1 polymer ?
#
loop_
_entity_poly.entity_id
_entity_poly.type
_entity_poly.pdbx_seq_one_letter_code
_entity_poly.pdbx_strand_id
1 'polypeptide(L)'
;MWGEALKLKRCVSISVVSTICLLITQKANAEPVISEVMTDIPRLNDIERPKTSIQDWLAQESQTAQVLQITGVRLQETEAGLEVVLETLEGELSAPETLVDGNNLIVDIQNAVLALPDQKEFTAKNPAAGITAITVTQQENNKVRVLVTGIEDAPTLQIGANNGGLTLNLFSATSDPDIEITVTAQKRTEDAQDIPLSLTVIPRQELEDGQISSFSDIANNTPNFTFSSSSSGSAEYNYYSMRGLSNFNAFTNQDTVAFYIDDVPFDYGGFLDLSLIDLERVEVLRGSQSTLYGRSSPAGVVNVISHQPTQKPEFGVSASYGSYNSRELELSLSDAVIPDKLSFRLAGAYNARDGFIDNTTLNRTVGEVSKVAGRAQILWTPTPEWSVSFNTYASDSDGGNPTYNLRNADDPFKIDQSVDGFARLSSNTQALKIGYDGAKFRATSITARRFTNQSNFLGDNFAELDLLRQIIDINSIVWSQEFRLQSPESADRLRWLFGGYYEGRDFNVVNDTIERTATAAAIFGLPAGRNRVSAEQSRNTYAVFGQLDYKPIEALTLFAGLRYEAADSTLSRRRVFEAAGGGVTPLSAELKGAEISSSAVIPRFGLQYQVTPNLMAYGTIAQGYRPNGLNYRADDDTTRQYREETSWTYEAGLKSSWLDNRLTANLSVFRTNVNDYQVLLTDNDGFFRDIANADVDITGLEFELKAQLVKGLDLIAGVGYVDSKFQNYSNPFTGINYSNNRVPLAPELTYNLAIQYRSPGGIFARGELRGYGKNYFDDANQIKQDPFVVVNARIGYEWQKYGIYLYANNLFDTRYINSGFFFPPPDVTAGFGDPAIYGVQLRANL
;
A
#
# COMPACT_ATOMS: atom_id res chain seq x y z
N MET A 1 0.70 33.16 35.28
CA MET A 1 1.18 33.12 33.88
C MET A 1 0.11 32.54 32.96
N TRP A 2 -1.08 33.15 32.97
CA TRP A 2 -2.20 32.81 32.10
C TRP A 2 -2.53 34.11 31.38
N GLY A 3 -2.08 34.27 30.13
CA GLY A 3 -2.24 35.54 29.44
C GLY A 3 -1.40 35.77 28.19
N GLU A 4 -0.99 34.74 27.44
CA GLU A 4 -0.42 34.94 26.08
C GLU A 4 -0.81 33.84 25.05
N ALA A 5 -1.86 33.05 25.30
CA ALA A 5 -2.32 31.98 24.38
C ALA A 5 -3.47 32.41 23.42
N LEU A 6 -3.61 33.71 23.13
CA LEU A 6 -4.79 34.25 22.41
C LEU A 6 -4.48 35.01 21.10
N LYS A 7 -3.36 34.70 20.44
CA LYS A 7 -3.00 35.27 19.13
C LYS A 7 -2.67 34.24 18.02
N LEU A 8 -3.29 33.05 18.06
CA LEU A 8 -3.43 32.18 16.88
C LEU A 8 -4.91 31.86 16.65
N LYS A 9 -5.65 32.79 16.04
CA LYS A 9 -6.97 32.54 15.47
C LYS A 9 -7.05 33.17 14.09
N ARG A 10 -6.71 32.38 13.07
CA ARG A 10 -7.23 32.39 11.69
C ARG A 10 -6.43 31.37 10.87
N CYS A 11 -6.84 30.09 10.92
CA CYS A 11 -6.67 29.10 9.84
C CYS A 11 -7.26 27.72 10.20
N VAL A 12 -7.56 27.40 11.47
CA VAL A 12 -7.91 26.03 11.88
C VAL A 12 -9.43 25.77 12.01
N SER A 13 -10.30 26.55 11.37
CA SER A 13 -11.76 26.40 11.59
C SER A 13 -12.66 26.57 10.38
N ILE A 14 -12.24 26.12 9.18
CA ILE A 14 -13.14 25.92 8.01
C ILE A 14 -12.73 24.69 7.17
N SER A 15 -12.44 23.53 7.79
CA SER A 15 -12.08 22.33 7.00
C SER A 15 -12.73 21.02 7.44
N VAL A 16 -13.49 21.00 8.54
CA VAL A 16 -14.10 19.75 9.06
C VAL A 16 -15.63 19.73 8.95
N VAL A 17 -16.29 20.83 8.53
CA VAL A 17 -17.77 20.90 8.43
C VAL A 17 -18.27 21.25 7.01
N SER A 18 -17.40 21.34 6.01
CA SER A 18 -17.80 21.76 4.65
C SER A 18 -17.88 20.64 3.60
N THR A 19 -17.59 19.39 3.97
CA THR A 19 -17.56 18.25 3.02
C THR A 19 -18.95 17.65 2.70
N ILE A 20 -20.04 18.17 3.28
CA ILE A 20 -21.42 17.74 2.96
C ILE A 20 -22.18 18.77 2.07
N CYS A 21 -21.63 19.95 1.80
CA CYS A 21 -22.29 20.97 0.97
C CYS A 21 -21.36 21.51 -0.13
N LEU A 22 -21.10 20.71 -1.17
CA LEU A 22 -20.56 21.19 -2.45
C LEU A 22 -20.80 20.17 -3.59
N LEU A 23 -22.08 19.84 -3.79
CA LEU A 23 -22.60 19.44 -5.10
C LEU A 23 -23.67 20.47 -5.46
N ILE A 24 -23.75 20.83 -6.74
CA ILE A 24 -24.57 21.89 -7.36
C ILE A 24 -23.83 23.22 -7.53
N THR A 25 -23.13 23.36 -8.66
CA THR A 25 -23.27 24.53 -9.54
C THR A 25 -22.87 24.16 -10.98
N GLN A 26 -23.82 23.63 -11.75
CA GLN A 26 -23.83 23.83 -13.20
C GLN A 26 -25.23 24.28 -13.61
N LYS A 27 -25.28 25.43 -14.28
CA LYS A 27 -26.48 25.96 -14.94
C LYS A 27 -26.82 25.05 -16.11
N ALA A 28 -27.97 24.39 -16.06
CA ALA A 28 -28.65 23.86 -17.23
C ALA A 28 -30.08 24.40 -17.25
N ASN A 29 -30.48 24.99 -18.38
CA ASN A 29 -31.83 25.48 -18.64
C ASN A 29 -32.83 24.34 -18.57
N ALA A 30 -33.90 24.49 -17.80
CA ALA A 30 -35.03 23.57 -17.80
C ALA A 30 -36.35 24.36 -17.96
N GLU A 31 -37.15 23.95 -18.95
CA GLU A 31 -38.55 24.33 -19.14
C GLU A 31 -39.44 23.86 -17.97
N PRO A 32 -40.59 24.49 -17.72
CA PRO A 32 -41.39 24.18 -16.54
C PRO A 32 -42.23 22.92 -16.78
N VAL A 33 -41.95 21.86 -16.01
CA VAL A 33 -42.85 20.72 -15.87
C VAL A 33 -43.86 21.02 -14.74
N ILE A 34 -45.13 20.78 -15.07
CA ILE A 34 -46.33 21.04 -14.29
C ILE A 34 -46.31 20.26 -12.97
N SER A 35 -46.66 20.96 -11.88
CA SER A 35 -46.78 20.42 -10.52
C SER A 35 -48.05 19.58 -10.34
N GLU A 36 -47.89 18.30 -10.01
CA GLU A 36 -48.91 17.56 -9.25
C GLU A 36 -48.61 17.71 -7.75
N VAL A 37 -49.61 18.19 -7.01
CA VAL A 37 -49.53 18.48 -5.58
C VAL A 37 -49.80 17.19 -4.81
N MET A 38 -48.77 16.63 -4.17
CA MET A 38 -48.91 15.61 -3.12
C MET A 38 -49.41 16.30 -1.84
N THR A 39 -50.66 16.06 -1.43
CA THR A 39 -51.32 16.77 -0.33
C THR A 39 -51.20 16.14 1.06
N ASP A 40 -50.49 15.03 1.27
CA ASP A 40 -50.39 14.44 2.61
C ASP A 40 -48.96 14.05 3.00
N ILE A 41 -48.35 14.89 3.84
CA ILE A 41 -47.13 14.60 4.59
C ILE A 41 -47.57 13.99 5.94
N PRO A 42 -47.15 12.77 6.31
CA PRO A 42 -47.50 12.15 7.58
C PRO A 42 -47.07 13.03 8.75
N ARG A 43 -47.94 13.21 9.74
CA ARG A 43 -47.64 13.96 10.96
C ARG A 43 -46.85 13.06 11.90
N LEU A 44 -46.06 13.65 12.80
CA LEU A 44 -45.20 12.93 13.76
C LEU A 44 -45.96 11.96 14.70
N ASN A 45 -47.29 12.04 14.76
CA ASN A 45 -48.16 11.14 15.51
C ASN A 45 -48.60 9.90 14.70
N ASP A 46 -48.36 9.90 13.38
CA ASP A 46 -48.65 8.78 12.47
C ASP A 46 -47.47 7.80 12.40
N ILE A 47 -46.37 8.11 13.09
CA ILE A 47 -45.19 7.25 13.24
C ILE A 47 -45.39 6.40 14.50
N GLU A 48 -45.54 5.09 14.33
CA GLU A 48 -45.53 4.14 15.45
C GLU A 48 -44.24 4.28 16.26
N ARG A 49 -44.38 4.63 17.54
CA ARG A 49 -43.23 4.74 18.44
C ARG A 49 -42.81 3.35 18.90
N PRO A 50 -41.50 3.06 18.99
CA PRO A 50 -41.03 1.82 19.59
C PRO A 50 -41.52 1.74 21.03
N LYS A 51 -42.06 0.57 21.41
CA LYS A 51 -42.62 0.35 22.74
C LYS A 51 -41.51 0.22 23.78
N THR A 52 -41.71 0.87 24.92
CA THR A 52 -40.66 1.11 25.93
C THR A 52 -40.90 0.37 27.26
N SER A 53 -41.82 -0.60 27.30
CA SER A 53 -42.14 -1.37 28.51
C SER A 53 -41.88 -2.87 28.32
N ILE A 54 -41.35 -3.52 29.36
CA ILE A 54 -41.08 -4.97 29.41
C ILE A 54 -42.38 -5.78 29.26
N GLN A 55 -43.53 -5.25 29.70
CA GLN A 55 -44.84 -5.90 29.51
C GLN A 55 -45.29 -5.91 28.04
N ASP A 56 -45.02 -4.85 27.28
CA ASP A 56 -45.32 -4.81 25.84
C ASP A 56 -44.38 -5.73 25.03
N TRP A 57 -43.16 -5.93 25.53
CA TRP A 57 -42.18 -6.85 24.93
C TRP A 57 -42.54 -8.32 25.21
N LEU A 58 -42.99 -8.64 26.42
CA LEU A 58 -43.47 -9.98 26.79
C LEU A 58 -44.81 -10.34 26.12
N ALA A 59 -45.63 -9.35 25.76
CA ALA A 59 -46.85 -9.58 24.99
C ALA A 59 -46.60 -9.97 23.52
N GLN A 60 -45.37 -9.85 23.02
CA GLN A 60 -44.97 -10.33 21.69
C GLN A 60 -44.68 -11.84 21.63
N GLU A 61 -44.35 -12.49 22.75
CA GLU A 61 -44.01 -13.92 22.79
C GLU A 61 -45.22 -14.86 22.64
N SER A 62 -46.42 -14.33 22.47
CA SER A 62 -47.64 -15.13 22.23
C SER A 62 -48.13 -15.03 20.79
N GLN A 63 -47.22 -15.07 19.81
CA GLN A 63 -47.54 -15.71 18.54
C GLN A 63 -47.17 -17.17 18.68
N THR A 64 -48.15 -18.06 18.59
CA THR A 64 -47.94 -19.51 18.50
C THR A 64 -47.06 -19.81 17.30
N ALA A 65 -45.74 -19.80 17.51
CA ALA A 65 -44.78 -20.38 16.57
C ALA A 65 -45.15 -21.86 16.44
N GLN A 66 -45.42 -22.29 15.22
CA GLN A 66 -45.73 -23.68 14.94
C GLN A 66 -44.51 -24.52 15.37
N VAL A 67 -44.70 -25.41 16.34
CA VAL A 67 -43.64 -26.30 16.81
C VAL A 67 -43.33 -27.30 15.70
N LEU A 68 -42.13 -27.24 15.15
CA LEU A 68 -41.70 -28.10 14.04
C LEU A 68 -41.10 -29.41 14.55
N GLN A 69 -41.36 -30.51 13.85
CA GLN A 69 -40.82 -31.82 14.20
C GLN A 69 -39.55 -32.11 13.41
N ILE A 70 -38.46 -32.38 14.12
CA ILE A 70 -37.22 -32.91 13.53
C ILE A 70 -37.37 -34.43 13.46
N THR A 71 -37.56 -34.95 12.25
CA THR A 71 -37.87 -36.36 12.00
C THR A 71 -36.65 -37.19 11.63
N GLY A 72 -35.53 -36.55 11.31
CA GLY A 72 -34.27 -37.22 10.98
C GLY A 72 -33.04 -36.38 11.33
N VAL A 73 -31.95 -37.07 11.70
CA VAL A 73 -30.60 -36.50 11.81
C VAL A 73 -29.69 -37.31 10.90
N ARG A 74 -29.12 -36.70 9.87
CA ARG A 74 -28.15 -37.33 8.96
C ARG A 74 -26.79 -36.67 9.11
N LEU A 75 -25.75 -37.47 9.03
CA LEU A 75 -24.36 -37.02 9.00
C LEU A 75 -23.77 -37.34 7.63
N GLN A 76 -23.14 -36.35 7.00
CA GLN A 76 -22.47 -36.50 5.71
C GLN A 76 -21.07 -35.89 5.78
N GLU A 77 -20.05 -36.71 5.59
CA GLU A 77 -18.67 -36.22 5.51
C GLU A 77 -18.45 -35.47 4.20
N THR A 78 -17.80 -34.31 4.26
CA THR A 78 -17.48 -33.44 3.12
C THR A 78 -15.97 -33.22 3.05
N GLU A 79 -15.46 -32.70 1.92
CA GLU A 79 -14.02 -32.39 1.78
C GLU A 79 -13.51 -31.40 2.84
N ALA A 80 -14.39 -30.54 3.38
CA ALA A 80 -14.04 -29.52 4.37
C ALA A 80 -14.36 -29.93 5.82
N GLY A 81 -15.07 -31.04 6.07
CA GLY A 81 -15.48 -31.43 7.42
C GLY A 81 -16.70 -32.34 7.47
N LEU A 82 -17.68 -32.00 8.32
CA LEU A 82 -18.86 -32.82 8.56
C LEU A 82 -20.15 -32.00 8.50
N GLU A 83 -21.06 -32.40 7.64
CA GLU A 83 -22.40 -31.83 7.53
C GLU A 83 -23.40 -32.60 8.41
N VAL A 84 -24.12 -31.89 9.28
CA VAL A 84 -25.25 -32.43 10.06
C VAL A 84 -26.55 -31.87 9.51
N VAL A 85 -27.41 -32.75 8.99
CA VAL A 85 -28.71 -32.38 8.41
C VAL A 85 -29.82 -32.75 9.38
N LEU A 86 -30.60 -31.76 9.81
CA LEU A 86 -31.80 -31.91 10.62
C LEU A 86 -33.04 -31.82 9.73
N GLU A 87 -33.72 -32.94 9.52
CA GLU A 87 -34.82 -33.07 8.57
C GLU A 87 -36.16 -32.71 9.22
N THR A 88 -37.00 -31.99 8.47
CA THR A 88 -38.38 -31.67 8.86
C THR A 88 -39.37 -32.14 7.79
N LEU A 89 -40.60 -32.47 8.18
CA LEU A 89 -41.66 -32.88 7.23
C LEU A 89 -42.24 -31.69 6.46
N GLU A 90 -42.44 -30.55 7.13
CA GLU A 90 -42.96 -29.30 6.58
C GLU A 90 -42.39 -28.12 7.39
N GLY A 91 -41.93 -27.06 6.73
CA GLY A 91 -41.44 -25.83 7.37
C GLY A 91 -39.93 -25.76 7.65
N GLU A 92 -39.39 -24.54 7.72
CA GLU A 92 -37.98 -24.26 8.02
C GLU A 92 -37.78 -24.08 9.54
N LEU A 93 -36.76 -24.72 10.10
CA LEU A 93 -36.38 -24.53 11.51
C LEU A 93 -35.90 -23.10 11.75
N SER A 94 -36.09 -22.63 13.00
CA SER A 94 -35.55 -21.34 13.43
C SER A 94 -34.02 -21.31 13.35
N ALA A 95 -33.45 -20.12 13.11
CA ALA A 95 -32.00 -19.94 13.18
C ALA A 95 -31.50 -20.33 14.59
N PRO A 96 -30.50 -21.21 14.70
CA PRO A 96 -30.06 -21.69 15.99
C PRO A 96 -29.23 -20.66 16.76
N GLU A 97 -29.30 -20.73 18.09
CA GLU A 97 -28.38 -20.05 18.99
C GLU A 97 -27.14 -20.92 19.21
N THR A 98 -25.95 -20.32 19.15
CA THR A 98 -24.69 -21.05 19.27
C THR A 98 -23.88 -20.58 20.48
N LEU A 99 -23.26 -21.54 21.17
CA LEU A 99 -22.41 -21.30 22.34
C LEU A 99 -21.21 -22.24 22.28
N VAL A 100 -20.03 -21.72 22.62
CA VAL A 100 -18.80 -22.53 22.75
C VAL A 100 -18.44 -22.63 24.24
N ASP A 101 -18.26 -23.84 24.73
CA ASP A 101 -17.85 -24.15 26.11
C ASP A 101 -16.73 -25.20 26.11
N GLY A 102 -15.48 -24.75 26.29
CA GLY A 102 -14.29 -25.60 26.17
C GLY A 102 -14.15 -26.18 24.76
N ASN A 103 -14.08 -27.52 24.67
CA ASN A 103 -14.05 -28.24 23.40
C ASN A 103 -15.46 -28.59 22.86
N ASN A 104 -16.52 -28.02 23.44
CA ASN A 104 -17.89 -28.25 23.01
C ASN A 104 -18.44 -27.05 22.24
N LEU A 105 -19.03 -27.32 21.08
CA LEU A 105 -19.94 -26.42 20.39
C LEU A 105 -21.38 -26.86 20.70
N ILE A 106 -22.18 -25.95 21.22
CA ILE A 106 -23.60 -26.14 21.56
C ILE A 106 -24.43 -25.32 20.58
N VAL A 107 -25.41 -25.97 19.95
CA VAL A 107 -26.33 -25.37 18.97
C VAL A 107 -27.75 -25.64 19.45
N ASP A 108 -28.45 -24.59 19.87
CA ASP A 108 -29.81 -24.65 20.43
C ASP A 108 -30.82 -24.14 19.39
N ILE A 109 -31.78 -25.00 19.03
CA ILE A 109 -32.83 -24.72 18.04
C ILE A 109 -34.14 -24.54 18.79
N GLN A 110 -34.73 -23.34 18.68
CA GLN A 110 -35.98 -23.00 19.35
C GLN A 110 -37.19 -23.45 18.52
N ASN A 111 -38.34 -23.62 19.18
CA ASN A 111 -39.60 -24.02 18.56
C ASN A 111 -39.55 -25.35 17.78
N ALA A 112 -38.73 -26.29 18.26
CA ALA A 112 -38.53 -27.59 17.64
C ALA A 112 -38.74 -28.73 18.65
N VAL A 113 -39.28 -29.85 18.17
CA VAL A 113 -39.39 -31.11 18.92
C VAL A 113 -38.71 -32.22 18.15
N LEU A 114 -37.85 -32.97 18.83
CA LEU A 114 -37.16 -34.13 18.31
C LEU A 114 -38.11 -35.33 18.25
N ALA A 115 -38.43 -35.80 17.04
CA ALA A 115 -39.39 -36.85 16.76
C ALA A 115 -38.78 -37.95 15.87
N LEU A 116 -37.67 -38.55 16.33
CA LEU A 116 -36.98 -39.60 15.59
C LEU A 116 -37.75 -40.93 15.68
N PRO A 117 -37.82 -41.74 14.59
CA PRO A 117 -38.65 -42.95 14.54
C PRO A 117 -38.40 -43.99 15.64
N ASP A 118 -37.14 -44.11 16.09
CA ASP A 118 -36.70 -45.23 16.95
C ASP A 118 -35.88 -44.81 18.20
N GLN A 119 -35.64 -43.50 18.42
CA GLN A 119 -34.75 -43.02 19.49
C GLN A 119 -35.22 -41.69 20.10
N LYS A 120 -34.93 -41.44 21.39
CA LYS A 120 -35.24 -40.17 22.07
C LYS A 120 -34.16 -39.09 21.91
N GLU A 121 -33.00 -39.49 21.44
CA GLU A 121 -31.82 -38.67 21.17
C GLU A 121 -31.03 -39.31 20.03
N PHE A 122 -30.24 -38.52 19.31
CA PHE A 122 -29.29 -39.04 18.33
C PHE A 122 -27.88 -38.91 18.91
N THR A 123 -27.04 -39.94 18.79
CA THR A 123 -25.63 -39.87 19.18
C THR A 123 -24.74 -40.53 18.14
N ALA A 124 -23.68 -39.85 17.72
CA ALA A 124 -22.61 -40.39 16.90
C ALA A 124 -21.26 -40.19 17.58
N LYS A 125 -20.41 -41.23 17.60
CA LYS A 125 -19.05 -41.17 18.16
C LYS A 125 -18.03 -41.19 17.03
N ASN A 126 -17.02 -40.33 17.15
CA ASN A 126 -15.98 -40.10 16.14
C ASN A 126 -16.54 -39.94 14.71
N PRO A 127 -17.52 -39.05 14.48
CA PRO A 127 -18.21 -38.98 13.19
C PRO A 127 -17.35 -38.39 12.06
N ALA A 128 -16.29 -37.64 12.38
CA ALA A 128 -15.33 -37.09 11.43
C ALA A 128 -14.00 -36.78 12.12
N ALA A 129 -12.95 -36.51 11.33
CA ALA A 129 -11.67 -36.04 11.85
C ALA A 129 -11.85 -34.78 12.72
N GLY A 130 -11.26 -34.78 13.92
CA GLY A 130 -11.34 -33.65 14.84
C GLY A 130 -12.62 -33.54 15.69
N ILE A 131 -13.61 -34.42 15.49
CA ILE A 131 -14.87 -34.47 16.27
C ILE A 131 -14.94 -35.80 17.03
N THR A 132 -15.04 -35.74 18.35
CA THR A 132 -15.12 -36.94 19.22
C THR A 132 -16.56 -37.44 19.38
N ALA A 133 -17.54 -36.54 19.41
CA ALA A 133 -18.96 -36.91 19.51
C ALA A 133 -19.90 -35.84 18.98
N ILE A 134 -21.06 -36.27 18.49
CA ILE A 134 -22.23 -35.42 18.24
C ILE A 134 -23.43 -36.02 18.96
N THR A 135 -24.17 -35.20 19.68
CA THR A 135 -25.42 -35.60 20.36
C THR A 135 -26.52 -34.60 20.05
N VAL A 136 -27.69 -35.08 19.58
CA VAL A 136 -28.90 -34.27 19.42
C VAL A 136 -29.93 -34.69 20.45
N THR A 137 -30.34 -33.79 21.33
CA THR A 137 -31.24 -34.06 22.47
C THR A 137 -32.41 -33.09 22.52
N GLN A 138 -33.57 -33.59 22.97
CA GLN A 138 -34.70 -32.73 23.35
C GLN A 138 -34.40 -32.01 24.67
N GLN A 139 -34.65 -30.71 24.72
CA GLN A 139 -34.60 -29.86 25.90
C GLN A 139 -36.01 -29.38 26.29
N GLU A 140 -36.12 -28.76 27.46
CA GLU A 140 -37.37 -28.12 27.92
C GLU A 140 -37.79 -26.97 26.97
N ASN A 141 -39.07 -26.57 27.02
CA ASN A 141 -39.63 -25.46 26.25
C ASN A 141 -39.51 -25.57 24.71
N ASN A 142 -39.71 -26.78 24.16
CA ASN A 142 -39.65 -27.02 22.70
C ASN A 142 -38.32 -26.57 22.08
N LYS A 143 -37.21 -26.91 22.74
CA LYS A 143 -35.87 -26.64 22.26
C LYS A 143 -35.14 -27.94 21.95
N VAL A 144 -34.42 -28.01 20.83
CA VAL A 144 -33.55 -29.14 20.49
C VAL A 144 -32.10 -28.67 20.55
N ARG A 145 -31.23 -29.42 21.23
CA ARG A 145 -29.80 -29.12 21.36
C ARG A 145 -28.98 -30.09 20.54
N VAL A 146 -28.13 -29.57 19.65
CA VAL A 146 -27.01 -30.29 19.04
C VAL A 146 -25.74 -29.93 19.81
N LEU A 147 -25.15 -30.91 20.47
CA LEU A 147 -23.84 -30.81 21.14
C LEU A 147 -22.80 -31.48 20.27
N VAL A 148 -21.74 -30.76 19.91
CA VAL A 148 -20.61 -31.25 19.12
C VAL A 148 -19.36 -31.12 19.96
N THR A 149 -18.69 -32.23 20.26
CA THR A 149 -17.45 -32.25 21.06
C THR A 149 -16.25 -32.48 20.16
N GLY A 150 -15.28 -31.57 20.17
CA GLY A 150 -14.01 -31.71 19.46
C GLY A 150 -12.96 -32.50 20.24
N ILE A 151 -11.80 -32.75 19.63
CA ILE A 151 -10.68 -33.45 20.28
C ILE A 151 -9.96 -32.52 21.27
N GLU A 152 -9.44 -31.39 20.79
CA GLU A 152 -8.71 -30.40 21.61
C GLU A 152 -9.53 -29.12 21.78
N ASP A 153 -10.10 -28.60 20.69
CA ASP A 153 -10.91 -27.38 20.65
C ASP A 153 -12.31 -27.65 20.05
N ALA A 154 -13.25 -26.74 20.30
CA ALA A 154 -14.61 -26.86 19.75
C ALA A 154 -14.60 -26.67 18.21
N PRO A 155 -15.32 -27.51 17.44
CA PRO A 155 -15.46 -27.32 16.00
C PRO A 155 -16.14 -25.99 15.66
N THR A 156 -15.79 -25.40 14.52
CA THR A 156 -16.49 -24.20 14.01
C THR A 156 -17.71 -24.60 13.20
N LEU A 157 -18.71 -23.72 13.12
CA LEU A 157 -20.01 -24.00 12.50
C LEU A 157 -20.36 -22.96 11.44
N GLN A 158 -20.78 -23.42 10.27
CA GLN A 158 -21.54 -22.63 9.29
C GLN A 158 -22.94 -23.21 9.12
N ILE A 159 -23.96 -22.35 9.14
CA ILE A 159 -25.36 -22.76 9.04
C ILE A 159 -25.82 -22.56 7.59
N GLY A 160 -26.38 -23.60 6.99
CA GLY A 160 -27.01 -23.56 5.66
C GLY A 160 -28.50 -23.93 5.72
N ALA A 161 -29.28 -23.44 4.77
CA ALA A 161 -30.67 -23.83 4.57
C ALA A 161 -30.78 -24.71 3.32
N ASN A 162 -31.48 -25.85 3.44
CA ASN A 162 -31.84 -26.72 2.31
C ASN A 162 -33.36 -26.90 2.28
N ASN A 163 -33.93 -27.15 1.09
CA ASN A 163 -35.36 -27.41 0.91
C ASN A 163 -35.79 -28.70 1.66
N GLY A 164 -36.08 -28.59 2.95
CA GLY A 164 -36.52 -29.70 3.82
C GLY A 164 -35.76 -29.87 5.15
N GLY A 165 -34.90 -28.93 5.56
CA GLY A 165 -34.21 -29.03 6.85
C GLY A 165 -33.16 -27.95 7.14
N LEU A 166 -32.59 -28.00 8.35
CA LEU A 166 -31.46 -27.15 8.79
C LEU A 166 -30.15 -27.92 8.61
N THR A 167 -29.17 -27.30 7.96
CA THR A 167 -27.86 -27.90 7.72
C THR A 167 -26.81 -27.21 8.58
N LEU A 168 -26.04 -27.99 9.34
CA LEU A 168 -24.95 -27.52 10.21
C LEU A 168 -23.62 -28.07 9.68
N ASN A 169 -22.82 -27.23 9.03
CA ASN A 169 -21.50 -27.60 8.53
C ASN A 169 -20.45 -27.36 9.60
N LEU A 170 -19.82 -28.44 10.06
CA LEU A 170 -18.82 -28.46 11.13
C LEU A 170 -17.42 -28.61 10.56
N PHE A 171 -16.51 -27.74 10.98
CA PHE A 171 -15.10 -27.76 10.58
C PHE A 171 -14.22 -28.00 11.80
N SER A 172 -13.17 -28.81 11.65
CA SER A 172 -12.25 -29.09 12.76
C SER A 172 -11.41 -27.86 13.09
N ALA A 173 -11.22 -27.57 14.37
CA ALA A 173 -10.32 -26.53 14.83
C ALA A 173 -8.82 -26.83 14.57
N THR A 174 -8.46 -28.06 14.15
CA THR A 174 -7.06 -28.43 13.84
C THR A 174 -6.63 -28.13 12.40
N SER A 175 -7.52 -27.64 11.54
CA SER A 175 -7.07 -26.79 10.46
C SER A 175 -7.02 -25.37 11.01
N ASP A 176 -5.83 -24.93 11.43
CA ASP A 176 -5.47 -23.52 11.20
C ASP A 176 -5.96 -23.25 9.77
N PRO A 177 -6.92 -22.33 9.53
CA PRO A 177 -7.42 -22.13 8.19
C PRO A 177 -6.19 -21.99 7.31
N ASP A 178 -6.05 -22.91 6.34
CA ASP A 178 -5.00 -22.83 5.34
C ASP A 178 -4.89 -21.35 5.00
N ILE A 179 -3.73 -20.75 5.31
CA ILE A 179 -3.54 -19.31 5.09
C ILE A 179 -3.33 -19.17 3.57
N GLU A 180 -4.40 -19.41 2.82
CA GLU A 180 -4.59 -18.99 1.44
C GLU A 180 -4.59 -17.46 1.51
N ILE A 181 -3.42 -16.89 1.25
CA ILE A 181 -3.24 -15.44 1.21
C ILE A 181 -3.83 -14.97 -0.11
N THR A 182 -5.09 -14.57 -0.07
CA THR A 182 -5.77 -13.97 -1.22
C THR A 182 -5.24 -12.56 -1.49
N VAL A 183 -4.97 -12.29 -2.76
CA VAL A 183 -4.42 -11.01 -3.23
C VAL A 183 -5.17 -10.51 -4.45
N THR A 184 -4.98 -9.22 -4.76
CA THR A 184 -5.58 -8.54 -5.91
C THR A 184 -4.53 -8.12 -6.95
N ALA A 185 -3.34 -8.71 -6.89
CA ALA A 185 -2.16 -8.34 -7.67
C ALA A 185 -2.40 -8.34 -9.20
N GLN A 186 -3.24 -9.24 -9.72
CA GLN A 186 -3.60 -9.24 -11.15
C GLN A 186 -4.94 -8.59 -11.45
N LYS A 187 -5.35 -7.64 -10.59
CA LYS A 187 -6.66 -6.98 -10.61
C LYS A 187 -7.85 -7.93 -10.44
N ARG A 188 -7.58 -9.16 -9.97
CA ARG A 188 -8.51 -10.25 -9.66
C ARG A 188 -8.09 -10.87 -8.33
N THR A 189 -9.06 -11.38 -7.57
CA THR A 189 -8.81 -12.12 -6.33
C THR A 189 -8.24 -13.49 -6.69
N GLU A 190 -7.03 -13.80 -6.22
CA GLU A 190 -6.34 -15.07 -6.47
C GLU A 190 -5.44 -15.42 -5.26
N ASP A 191 -5.13 -16.71 -5.03
CA ASP A 191 -4.10 -17.13 -4.08
C ASP A 191 -2.72 -16.64 -4.55
N ALA A 192 -1.92 -16.07 -3.65
CA ALA A 192 -0.56 -15.61 -3.93
C ALA A 192 0.39 -16.67 -4.51
N GLN A 193 0.21 -17.95 -4.17
CA GLN A 193 0.97 -19.10 -4.68
C GLN A 193 0.59 -19.50 -6.10
N ASP A 194 -0.63 -19.17 -6.54
CA ASP A 194 -1.12 -19.48 -7.89
C ASP A 194 -0.80 -18.40 -8.92
N ILE A 195 -0.26 -17.26 -8.49
CA ILE A 195 0.07 -16.17 -9.40
C ILE A 195 1.46 -16.40 -10.06
N PRO A 196 1.55 -16.42 -11.40
CA PRO A 196 2.80 -16.67 -12.13
C PRO A 196 3.67 -15.39 -12.26
N LEU A 197 4.03 -14.78 -11.14
CA LEU A 197 4.98 -13.67 -11.05
C LEU A 197 5.65 -13.61 -9.67
N SER A 198 6.81 -12.95 -9.60
CA SER A 198 7.50 -12.69 -8.33
C SER A 198 6.74 -11.69 -7.48
N LEU A 199 6.11 -12.18 -6.41
CA LEU A 199 5.18 -11.46 -5.57
C LEU A 199 5.55 -11.64 -4.09
N THR A 200 5.84 -10.54 -3.41
CA THR A 200 5.92 -10.49 -1.95
C THR A 200 4.56 -10.05 -1.40
N VAL A 201 4.04 -10.77 -0.41
CA VAL A 201 2.83 -10.38 0.32
C VAL A 201 3.16 -10.25 1.80
N ILE A 202 2.83 -9.09 2.37
CA ILE A 202 3.01 -8.77 3.78
C ILE A 202 1.61 -8.63 4.40
N PRO A 203 1.09 -9.66 5.12
CA PRO A 203 -0.24 -9.63 5.72
C PRO A 203 -0.28 -8.73 6.96
N ARG A 204 -1.48 -8.31 7.39
CA ARG A 204 -1.72 -7.47 8.57
C ARG A 204 -0.87 -7.84 9.78
N GLN A 205 -0.88 -9.11 10.18
CA GLN A 205 -0.15 -9.55 11.37
C GLN A 205 1.36 -9.28 11.26
N GLU A 206 1.95 -9.48 10.09
CA GLU A 206 3.36 -9.19 9.84
C GLU A 206 3.64 -7.68 9.82
N LEU A 207 2.72 -6.89 9.24
CA LEU A 207 2.80 -5.43 9.27
C LEU A 207 2.83 -4.91 10.71
N GLU A 208 1.99 -5.46 11.58
CA GLU A 208 1.89 -5.07 12.99
C GLU A 208 3.07 -5.55 13.82
N ASP A 209 3.49 -6.82 13.66
CA ASP A 209 4.59 -7.42 14.41
C ASP A 209 5.93 -6.75 14.06
N GLY A 210 6.13 -6.40 12.79
CA GLY A 210 7.32 -5.70 12.27
C GLY A 210 7.27 -4.16 12.32
N GLN A 211 6.16 -3.56 12.78
CA GLN A 211 5.93 -2.10 12.76
C GLN A 211 6.11 -1.49 11.35
N ILE A 212 5.60 -2.15 10.32
CA ILE A 212 5.72 -1.74 8.91
C ILE A 212 4.60 -0.74 8.58
N SER A 213 4.94 0.55 8.56
CA SER A 213 3.98 1.64 8.32
C SER A 213 4.47 2.69 7.30
N SER A 214 5.54 2.38 6.56
CA SER A 214 6.11 3.24 5.52
C SER A 214 6.54 2.43 4.29
N PHE A 215 6.73 3.10 3.15
CA PHE A 215 7.29 2.45 1.95
C PHE A 215 8.74 2.00 2.15
N SER A 216 9.50 2.68 3.01
CA SER A 216 10.83 2.22 3.45
C SER A 216 10.73 0.85 4.14
N ASP A 217 9.81 0.69 5.07
CA ASP A 217 9.63 -0.59 5.78
C ASP A 217 9.14 -1.72 4.86
N ILE A 218 8.27 -1.41 3.90
CA ILE A 218 7.84 -2.36 2.87
C ILE A 218 9.04 -2.83 2.05
N ALA A 219 9.88 -1.90 1.57
CA ALA A 219 11.08 -2.24 0.82
C ALA A 219 12.06 -3.08 1.64
N ASN A 220 12.23 -2.75 2.92
CA ASN A 220 13.11 -3.48 3.84
C ASN A 220 12.71 -4.95 4.06
N ASN A 221 11.45 -5.30 3.78
CA ASN A 221 10.93 -6.67 3.87
C ASN A 221 10.75 -7.34 2.50
N THR A 222 11.22 -6.70 1.42
CA THR A 222 11.01 -7.17 0.04
C THR A 222 12.37 -7.34 -0.68
N PRO A 223 12.71 -8.55 -1.17
CA PRO A 223 13.90 -8.74 -2.01
C PRO A 223 13.92 -7.85 -3.24
N ASN A 224 15.11 -7.36 -3.63
CA ASN A 224 15.36 -6.52 -4.81
C ASN A 224 14.50 -5.25 -4.86
N PHE A 225 14.01 -4.76 -3.72
CA PHE A 225 13.33 -3.49 -3.59
C PHE A 225 14.04 -2.64 -2.53
N THR A 226 14.41 -1.41 -2.89
CA THR A 226 14.98 -0.43 -1.97
C THR A 226 14.15 0.83 -1.99
N PHE A 227 14.04 1.47 -0.82
CA PHE A 227 13.40 2.76 -0.64
C PHE A 227 14.09 3.48 0.51
N SER A 228 14.54 4.70 0.30
CA SER A 228 15.27 5.50 1.28
C SER A 228 14.99 6.99 1.08
N SER A 229 14.92 7.75 2.17
CA SER A 229 14.95 9.20 2.09
C SER A 229 16.32 9.69 1.59
N SER A 230 16.37 10.93 1.12
CA SER A 230 17.62 11.60 0.73
C SER A 230 18.62 11.69 1.88
N SER A 231 18.17 11.98 3.09
CA SER A 231 18.97 12.03 4.32
C SER A 231 18.11 11.73 5.54
N SER A 232 18.74 11.35 6.64
CA SER A 232 18.11 11.18 7.94
C SER A 232 17.39 12.46 8.37
N GLY A 233 16.13 12.36 8.77
CA GLY A 233 15.30 13.51 9.13
C GLY A 233 14.86 14.41 7.97
N SER A 234 15.27 14.15 6.72
CA SER A 234 14.75 14.85 5.52
C SER A 234 13.55 14.13 4.93
N ALA A 235 12.57 14.91 4.45
CA ALA A 235 11.38 14.44 3.75
C ALA A 235 11.25 15.04 2.33
N GLU A 236 12.33 15.60 1.79
CA GLU A 236 12.28 16.35 0.52
C GLU A 236 12.03 15.46 -0.69
N TYR A 237 12.75 14.35 -0.79
CA TYR A 237 12.68 13.41 -1.90
C TYR A 237 13.03 11.99 -1.44
N ASN A 238 12.39 11.00 -2.05
CA ASN A 238 12.63 9.59 -1.79
C ASN A 238 13.32 8.93 -2.98
N TYR A 239 14.40 8.20 -2.71
CA TYR A 239 15.08 7.34 -3.67
C TYR A 239 14.60 5.91 -3.50
N TYR A 240 14.29 5.24 -4.61
CA TYR A 240 13.92 3.85 -4.60
C TYR A 240 14.34 3.15 -5.88
N SER A 241 14.52 1.84 -5.79
CA SER A 241 14.80 0.98 -6.93
C SER A 241 14.14 -0.37 -6.77
N MET A 242 13.66 -0.94 -7.87
CA MET A 242 13.14 -2.31 -7.90
C MET A 242 13.77 -3.06 -9.07
N ARG A 243 14.32 -4.26 -8.81
CA ARG A 243 15.04 -5.06 -9.80
C ARG A 243 16.08 -4.25 -10.59
N GLY A 244 16.78 -3.33 -9.94
CA GLY A 244 17.87 -2.57 -10.54
C GLY A 244 17.45 -1.41 -11.46
N LEU A 245 16.15 -1.09 -11.52
CA LEU A 245 15.63 0.14 -12.11
C LEU A 245 15.33 1.13 -10.97
N SER A 246 15.93 2.31 -11.01
CA SER A 246 15.79 3.34 -9.98
C SER A 246 14.92 4.51 -10.43
N ASN A 247 14.54 5.37 -9.49
CA ASN A 247 13.84 6.62 -9.75
C ASN A 247 14.77 7.85 -9.73
N PHE A 248 16.06 7.68 -10.02
CA PHE A 248 17.05 8.78 -9.91
C PHE A 248 16.72 10.02 -10.78
N ASN A 249 15.71 9.93 -11.63
CA ASN A 249 15.10 11.06 -12.31
C ASN A 249 14.03 11.76 -11.46
N ALA A 250 14.47 12.60 -10.52
CA ALA A 250 13.60 13.35 -9.63
C ALA A 250 12.71 14.42 -10.30
N PHE A 251 12.92 14.71 -11.58
CA PHE A 251 12.29 15.88 -12.23
C PHE A 251 11.22 15.50 -13.23
N THR A 252 11.19 14.24 -13.60
CA THR A 252 10.06 13.66 -14.32
C THR A 252 9.04 13.17 -13.30
N ASN A 253 7.79 13.52 -13.51
CA ASN A 253 6.66 12.94 -12.78
C ASN A 253 6.27 11.58 -13.39
N GLN A 254 7.27 10.74 -13.68
CA GLN A 254 7.14 9.45 -14.35
C GLN A 254 8.19 8.49 -13.80
N ASP A 255 7.82 7.71 -12.79
CA ASP A 255 8.76 6.82 -12.10
C ASP A 255 8.85 5.42 -12.74
N THR A 256 9.73 4.57 -12.23
CA THR A 256 9.93 3.18 -12.71
C THR A 256 9.09 2.16 -11.93
N VAL A 257 8.62 2.52 -10.74
CA VAL A 257 7.75 1.70 -9.87
C VAL A 257 6.44 2.45 -9.66
N ALA A 258 5.32 1.74 -9.78
CA ALA A 258 4.01 2.34 -9.53
C ALA A 258 3.54 2.04 -8.10
N PHE A 259 3.06 3.06 -7.40
CA PHE A 259 2.53 2.94 -6.05
C PHE A 259 1.02 3.14 -6.06
N TYR A 260 0.29 2.22 -5.43
CA TYR A 260 -1.15 2.25 -5.28
C TYR A 260 -1.54 2.15 -3.82
N ILE A 261 -2.54 2.94 -3.42
CA ILE A 261 -3.24 2.76 -2.13
C ILE A 261 -4.72 2.63 -2.46
N ASP A 262 -5.31 1.49 -2.12
CA ASP A 262 -6.72 1.18 -2.39
C ASP A 262 -7.11 1.38 -3.87
N ASP A 263 -6.30 0.81 -4.79
CA ASP A 263 -6.43 0.96 -6.25
C ASP A 263 -6.19 2.41 -6.78
N VAL A 264 -5.78 3.38 -5.95
CA VAL A 264 -5.50 4.76 -6.39
C VAL A 264 -4.01 5.01 -6.66
N PRO A 265 -3.59 5.29 -7.91
CA PRO A 265 -2.19 5.45 -8.30
C PRO A 265 -1.57 6.75 -7.78
N PHE A 266 -0.30 6.73 -7.41
CA PHE A 266 0.54 7.92 -7.18
C PHE A 266 1.23 8.38 -8.47
N ASP A 267 1.44 9.70 -8.58
CA ASP A 267 1.90 10.36 -9.80
C ASP A 267 3.32 10.92 -9.72
N TYR A 268 3.92 10.97 -8.52
CA TYR A 268 5.25 11.52 -8.30
C TYR A 268 5.91 10.96 -7.02
N GLY A 269 7.14 10.47 -7.13
CA GLY A 269 7.91 9.91 -6.01
C GLY A 269 8.14 10.85 -4.82
N GLY A 270 8.14 12.17 -5.06
CA GLY A 270 8.21 13.18 -3.98
C GLY A 270 6.97 13.25 -3.09
N PHE A 271 5.87 12.60 -3.48
CA PHE A 271 4.62 12.54 -2.70
C PHE A 271 4.49 11.27 -1.87
N LEU A 272 5.50 10.40 -1.84
CA LEU A 272 5.44 9.10 -1.19
C LEU A 272 5.81 9.12 0.31
N ASP A 273 6.22 10.27 0.87
CA ASP A 273 6.42 10.39 2.32
C ASP A 273 5.11 10.66 3.07
N LEU A 274 4.22 9.66 3.12
CA LEU A 274 2.95 9.70 3.84
C LEU A 274 2.83 8.57 4.87
N SER A 275 1.98 8.76 5.88
CA SER A 275 1.71 7.75 6.90
C SER A 275 0.77 6.69 6.36
N LEU A 276 1.23 5.44 6.27
CA LEU A 276 0.38 4.29 5.93
C LEU A 276 -0.28 3.80 7.22
N ILE A 277 -1.59 4.00 7.32
CA ILE A 277 -2.38 3.69 8.52
C ILE A 277 -3.35 2.55 8.22
N ASP A 278 -3.71 1.78 9.25
CA ASP A 278 -4.83 0.83 9.21
C ASP A 278 -4.83 -0.09 7.97
N LEU A 279 -3.76 -0.87 7.86
CA LEU A 279 -3.45 -1.70 6.69
C LEU A 279 -4.00 -3.12 6.82
N GLU A 280 -4.55 -3.65 5.74
CA GLU A 280 -4.90 -5.08 5.61
C GLU A 280 -3.68 -5.90 5.20
N ARG A 281 -3.00 -5.44 4.15
CA ARG A 281 -1.85 -6.12 3.55
C ARG A 281 -1.14 -5.20 2.57
N VAL A 282 0.07 -5.61 2.21
CA VAL A 282 0.85 -5.02 1.11
C VAL A 282 1.20 -6.11 0.12
N GLU A 283 1.07 -5.81 -1.17
CA GLU A 283 1.42 -6.66 -2.30
C GLU A 283 2.53 -5.96 -3.10
N VAL A 284 3.71 -6.58 -3.24
CA VAL A 284 4.81 -6.05 -4.05
C VAL A 284 5.06 -6.96 -5.24
N LEU A 285 4.68 -6.49 -6.42
CA LEU A 285 4.85 -7.18 -7.69
C LEU A 285 6.15 -6.71 -8.33
N ARG A 286 7.09 -7.63 -8.57
CA ARG A 286 8.38 -7.30 -9.19
C ARG A 286 8.38 -7.69 -10.67
N GLY A 287 9.06 -6.89 -11.49
CA GLY A 287 9.07 -7.00 -12.94
C GLY A 287 7.92 -6.24 -13.60
N SER A 288 7.97 -6.10 -14.92
CA SER A 288 7.02 -5.24 -15.63
C SER A 288 5.56 -5.62 -15.40
N GLN A 289 4.76 -4.65 -14.97
CA GLN A 289 3.30 -4.74 -14.80
C GLN A 289 2.54 -3.78 -15.72
N SER A 290 3.21 -3.21 -16.72
CA SER A 290 2.64 -2.14 -17.56
C SER A 290 1.40 -2.57 -18.34
N THR A 291 1.21 -3.86 -18.62
CA THR A 291 -0.01 -4.35 -19.29
C THR A 291 -1.28 -4.13 -18.43
N LEU A 292 -1.24 -4.36 -17.11
CA LEU A 292 -2.42 -4.20 -16.26
C LEU A 292 -2.48 -2.83 -15.58
N TYR A 293 -1.33 -2.26 -15.23
CA TYR A 293 -1.24 -1.03 -14.45
C TYR A 293 -0.91 0.22 -15.27
N GLY A 294 -0.37 0.06 -16.49
CA GLY A 294 -0.04 1.18 -17.39
C GLY A 294 1.31 1.83 -17.08
N ARG A 295 1.43 3.13 -17.40
CA ARG A 295 2.67 3.90 -17.21
C ARG A 295 3.27 3.76 -15.81
N SER A 296 4.58 3.94 -15.72
CA SER A 296 5.35 3.97 -14.47
C SER A 296 5.43 2.64 -13.71
N SER A 297 5.24 1.51 -14.39
CA SER A 297 5.37 0.17 -13.80
C SER A 297 6.35 -0.80 -14.53
N PRO A 298 7.41 -0.34 -15.24
CA PRO A 298 8.35 -1.28 -15.88
C PRO A 298 9.18 -2.08 -14.88
N ALA A 299 9.43 -1.56 -13.68
CA ALA A 299 10.16 -2.26 -12.63
C ALA A 299 9.26 -3.09 -11.72
N GLY A 300 8.02 -2.62 -11.50
CA GLY A 300 7.01 -3.31 -10.71
C GLY A 300 5.95 -2.38 -10.11
N VAL A 301 5.19 -2.92 -9.17
CA VAL A 301 4.07 -2.26 -8.49
C VAL A 301 4.13 -2.54 -6.99
N VAL A 302 3.93 -1.52 -6.17
CA VAL A 302 3.64 -1.64 -4.74
C VAL A 302 2.18 -1.27 -4.53
N ASN A 303 1.37 -2.25 -4.13
CA ASN A 303 -0.06 -2.10 -3.90
C ASN A 303 -0.35 -2.24 -2.41
N VAL A 304 -0.86 -1.17 -1.80
CA VAL A 304 -1.20 -1.10 -0.37
C VAL A 304 -2.71 -1.17 -0.24
N ILE A 305 -3.19 -2.11 0.59
CA ILE A 305 -4.61 -2.35 0.80
C ILE A 305 -4.96 -1.97 2.24
N SER A 306 -5.93 -1.07 2.41
CA SER A 306 -6.48 -0.71 3.71
C SER A 306 -7.42 -1.79 4.26
N HIS A 307 -7.49 -1.86 5.59
CA HIS A 307 -8.46 -2.70 6.27
C HIS A 307 -9.89 -2.23 5.93
N GLN A 308 -10.75 -3.15 5.49
CA GLN A 308 -12.10 -2.83 5.08
C GLN A 308 -13.06 -2.71 6.28
N PRO A 309 -14.19 -1.98 6.15
CA PRO A 309 -15.24 -1.94 7.16
C PRO A 309 -15.79 -3.32 7.55
N THR A 310 -15.84 -3.60 8.85
CA THR A 310 -16.32 -4.87 9.43
C THR A 310 -17.79 -4.80 9.81
N GLN A 311 -18.44 -5.97 9.93
CA GLN A 311 -19.83 -6.07 10.39
C GLN A 311 -19.96 -6.17 11.92
N LYS A 312 -18.84 -6.26 12.64
CA LYS A 312 -18.79 -6.37 14.09
C LYS A 312 -17.99 -5.19 14.66
N PRO A 313 -18.34 -4.68 15.84
CA PRO A 313 -17.56 -3.65 16.50
C PRO A 313 -16.10 -4.09 16.66
N GLU A 314 -15.19 -3.26 16.17
CA GLU A 314 -13.75 -3.41 16.31
C GLU A 314 -13.17 -2.06 16.72
N PHE A 315 -12.36 -2.02 17.77
CA PHE A 315 -11.64 -0.81 18.17
C PHE A 315 -10.16 -1.10 18.41
N GLY A 316 -9.29 -0.50 17.60
CA GLY A 316 -7.84 -0.57 17.76
C GLY A 316 -7.27 0.71 18.38
N VAL A 317 -6.33 0.55 19.30
CA VAL A 317 -5.48 1.65 19.78
C VAL A 317 -4.04 1.19 19.92
N SER A 318 -3.11 1.99 19.42
CA SER A 318 -1.67 1.83 19.62
C SER A 318 -1.07 3.16 20.06
N ALA A 319 -0.20 3.14 21.05
CA ALA A 319 0.53 4.31 21.52
C ALA A 319 2.00 3.97 21.74
N SER A 320 2.91 4.74 21.14
CA SER A 320 4.35 4.55 21.27
C SER A 320 5.03 5.80 21.85
N TYR A 321 6.03 5.60 22.70
CA TYR A 321 6.94 6.65 23.18
C TYR A 321 8.39 6.18 23.12
N GLY A 322 9.33 7.02 22.68
CA GLY A 322 10.69 6.59 22.44
C GLY A 322 11.75 7.70 22.35
N SER A 323 12.92 7.32 21.84
CA SER A 323 14.08 8.18 21.61
C SER A 323 13.70 9.46 20.87
N TYR A 324 14.42 10.55 21.16
CA TYR A 324 14.18 11.87 20.55
C TYR A 324 12.73 12.36 20.76
N ASN A 325 12.15 11.99 21.91
CA ASN A 325 10.80 12.37 22.30
C ASN A 325 9.74 11.95 21.26
N SER A 326 9.97 10.81 20.59
CA SER A 326 9.05 10.26 19.60
C SER A 326 7.73 9.88 20.26
N ARG A 327 6.62 10.27 19.64
CA ARG A 327 5.26 10.11 20.12
C ARG A 327 4.40 9.62 18.96
N GLU A 328 3.80 8.46 19.12
CA GLU A 328 2.91 7.88 18.12
C GLU A 328 1.59 7.49 18.77
N LEU A 329 0.49 7.78 18.10
CA LEU A 329 -0.84 7.34 18.47
C LEU A 329 -1.58 6.92 17.21
N GLU A 330 -2.07 5.69 17.17
CA GLU A 330 -2.95 5.18 16.14
C GLU A 330 -4.27 4.72 16.76
N LEU A 331 -5.37 5.04 16.10
CA LEU A 331 -6.73 4.69 16.49
C LEU A 331 -7.47 4.14 15.27
N SER A 332 -8.20 3.06 15.45
CA SER A 332 -9.13 2.53 14.46
C SER A 332 -10.46 2.13 15.10
N LEU A 333 -11.54 2.31 14.36
CA LEU A 333 -12.89 1.96 14.77
C LEU A 333 -13.66 1.46 13.56
N SER A 334 -14.35 0.33 13.69
CA SER A 334 -15.24 -0.18 12.66
C SER A 334 -16.48 -0.81 13.27
N ASP A 335 -17.62 -0.67 12.59
CA ASP A 335 -18.87 -1.32 12.99
C ASP A 335 -19.88 -1.33 11.81
N ALA A 336 -20.94 -2.13 11.96
CA ALA A 336 -22.11 -2.07 11.11
C ALA A 336 -23.03 -0.89 11.52
N VAL A 337 -23.38 -0.04 10.55
CA VAL A 337 -24.49 0.92 10.69
C VAL A 337 -25.82 0.21 10.49
N ILE A 338 -25.88 -0.66 9.46
CA ILE A 338 -27.00 -1.55 9.18
C ILE A 338 -26.39 -2.94 9.02
N PRO A 339 -26.69 -3.90 9.91
CA PRO A 339 -26.13 -5.26 9.82
C PRO A 339 -26.25 -5.84 8.41
N ASP A 340 -25.16 -6.43 7.94
CA ASP A 340 -25.00 -7.12 6.66
C ASP A 340 -25.16 -6.25 5.40
N LYS A 341 -25.38 -4.94 5.56
CA LYS A 341 -25.67 -4.03 4.45
C LYS A 341 -24.81 -2.79 4.43
N LEU A 342 -24.54 -2.18 5.57
CA LEU A 342 -23.82 -0.90 5.63
C LEU A 342 -22.89 -0.92 6.82
N SER A 343 -21.59 -0.86 6.57
CA SER A 343 -20.54 -0.75 7.58
C SER A 343 -19.65 0.45 7.33
N PHE A 344 -18.99 0.90 8.40
CA PHE A 344 -18.03 1.99 8.33
C PHE A 344 -16.72 1.62 9.01
N ARG A 345 -15.65 2.32 8.62
CA ARG A 345 -14.36 2.30 9.31
C ARG A 345 -13.76 3.69 9.37
N LEU A 346 -13.22 4.04 10.52
CA LEU A 346 -12.48 5.27 10.78
C LEU A 346 -11.11 4.88 11.31
N ALA A 347 -10.06 5.49 10.77
CA ALA A 347 -8.71 5.34 11.29
C ALA A 347 -8.00 6.69 11.34
N GLY A 348 -7.12 6.86 12.30
CA GLY A 348 -6.30 8.06 12.43
C GLY A 348 -4.98 7.77 13.11
N ALA A 349 -3.93 8.44 12.65
CA ALA A 349 -2.62 8.38 13.27
C ALA A 349 -2.03 9.77 13.47
N TYR A 350 -1.28 9.91 14.56
CA TYR A 350 -0.41 11.04 14.85
C TYR A 350 0.99 10.50 15.15
N ASN A 351 1.99 11.02 14.46
CA ASN A 351 3.40 10.67 14.66
C ASN A 351 4.20 11.96 14.78
N ALA A 352 4.93 12.14 15.88
CA ALA A 352 5.82 13.27 16.05
C ALA A 352 7.14 12.86 16.70
N ARG A 353 8.23 13.53 16.33
CA ARG A 353 9.57 13.30 16.89
C ARG A 353 10.33 14.62 16.86
N ASP A 354 11.08 14.90 17.92
CA ASP A 354 11.97 16.05 17.94
C ASP A 354 13.17 15.79 17.00
N GLY A 355 13.84 16.86 16.56
CA GLY A 355 15.06 16.73 15.77
C GLY A 355 16.19 16.12 16.59
N PHE A 356 17.11 15.41 15.91
CA PHE A 356 18.30 14.83 16.54
C PHE A 356 19.62 15.26 15.89
N ILE A 357 19.54 16.02 14.79
CA ILE A 357 20.73 16.55 14.13
C ILE A 357 21.07 17.88 14.81
N ASP A 358 22.24 17.97 15.41
CA ASP A 358 22.72 19.17 16.10
C ASP A 358 23.17 20.22 15.07
N ASN A 359 22.48 21.36 15.01
CA ASN A 359 22.90 22.50 14.21
C ASN A 359 23.69 23.47 15.11
N THR A 360 25.01 23.54 14.92
CA THR A 360 25.88 24.37 15.75
C THR A 360 25.79 25.86 15.45
N THR A 361 25.37 26.24 14.24
CA THR A 361 25.22 27.66 13.84
C THR A 361 23.96 28.24 14.46
N LEU A 362 22.87 27.49 14.48
CA LEU A 362 21.58 27.90 15.03
C LEU A 362 21.39 27.52 16.50
N ASN A 363 22.34 26.74 17.05
CA ASN A 363 22.36 26.26 18.44
C ASN A 363 21.05 25.54 18.83
N ARG A 364 20.59 24.62 17.96
CA ARG A 364 19.37 23.84 18.12
C ARG A 364 19.45 22.52 17.35
N THR A 365 18.59 21.57 17.70
CA THR A 365 18.42 20.34 16.91
C THR A 365 17.42 20.55 15.77
N VAL A 366 17.68 19.92 14.62
CA VAL A 366 16.82 19.92 13.44
C VAL A 366 16.51 18.48 12.97
N GLY A 367 15.58 18.34 12.02
CA GLY A 367 15.08 17.04 11.55
C GLY A 367 13.90 16.51 12.36
N GLU A 368 13.17 17.43 13.01
CA GLU A 368 11.89 17.19 13.63
C GLU A 368 10.86 16.70 12.59
N VAL A 369 9.90 15.89 13.03
CA VAL A 369 8.83 15.37 12.17
C VAL A 369 7.51 15.49 12.93
N SER A 370 6.45 15.92 12.25
CA SER A 370 5.08 15.90 12.74
C SER A 370 4.14 15.51 11.59
N LYS A 371 3.52 14.34 11.71
CA LYS A 371 2.61 13.75 10.73
C LYS A 371 1.26 13.48 11.37
N VAL A 372 0.19 13.87 10.69
CA VAL A 372 -1.18 13.47 11.03
C VAL A 372 -1.83 12.87 9.80
N ALA A 373 -2.51 11.75 9.97
CA ALA A 373 -3.25 11.10 8.89
C ALA A 373 -4.60 10.61 9.40
N GLY A 374 -5.58 10.58 8.51
CA GLY A 374 -6.92 10.07 8.78
C GLY A 374 -7.51 9.39 7.56
N ARG A 375 -8.27 8.31 7.81
CA ARG A 375 -9.04 7.58 6.82
C ARG A 375 -10.47 7.41 7.30
N ALA A 376 -11.42 7.57 6.38
CA ALA A 376 -12.82 7.22 6.60
C ALA A 376 -13.32 6.39 5.41
N GLN A 377 -14.00 5.29 5.73
CA GLN A 377 -14.51 4.33 4.76
C GLN A 377 -15.96 3.97 5.09
N ILE A 378 -16.75 3.79 4.03
CA ILE A 378 -18.10 3.24 4.09
C ILE A 378 -18.16 2.11 3.06
N LEU A 379 -18.73 0.98 3.45
CA LEU A 379 -19.02 -0.14 2.57
C LEU A 379 -20.53 -0.41 2.60
N TRP A 380 -21.17 -0.31 1.45
CA TRP A 380 -22.58 -0.58 1.26
C TRP A 380 -22.77 -1.80 0.34
N THR A 381 -23.40 -2.84 0.87
CA THR A 381 -23.76 -4.09 0.20
C THR A 381 -25.29 -4.21 0.13
N PRO A 382 -25.98 -3.49 -0.79
CA PRO A 382 -27.44 -3.51 -0.84
C PRO A 382 -28.02 -4.89 -1.13
N THR A 383 -27.31 -5.70 -1.91
CA THR A 383 -27.55 -7.13 -2.16
C THR A 383 -26.19 -7.86 -2.15
N PRO A 384 -26.16 -9.19 -2.07
CA PRO A 384 -24.90 -9.95 -2.09
C PRO A 384 -24.03 -9.71 -3.33
N GLU A 385 -24.65 -9.38 -4.47
CA GLU A 385 -23.95 -9.15 -5.74
C GLU A 385 -23.39 -7.73 -5.86
N TRP A 386 -23.83 -6.76 -5.06
CA TRP A 386 -23.42 -5.36 -5.20
C TRP A 386 -22.59 -4.91 -4.01
N SER A 387 -21.44 -4.29 -4.30
CA SER A 387 -20.63 -3.59 -3.30
C SER A 387 -20.37 -2.16 -3.76
N VAL A 388 -20.60 -1.19 -2.89
CA VAL A 388 -20.31 0.22 -3.13
C VAL A 388 -19.50 0.72 -1.95
N SER A 389 -18.24 1.05 -2.19
CA SER A 389 -17.36 1.57 -1.15
C SER A 389 -16.91 2.99 -1.48
N PHE A 390 -16.99 3.87 -0.49
CA PHE A 390 -16.37 5.19 -0.54
C PHE A 390 -15.24 5.23 0.48
N ASN A 391 -14.06 5.65 0.03
CA ASN A 391 -12.85 5.80 0.85
C ASN A 391 -12.32 7.22 0.71
N THR A 392 -11.98 7.85 1.82
CA THR A 392 -11.24 9.11 1.83
C THR A 392 -10.06 9.03 2.78
N TYR A 393 -8.92 9.54 2.33
CA TYR A 393 -7.69 9.63 3.10
C TYR A 393 -7.17 11.07 3.06
N ALA A 394 -6.72 11.57 4.20
CA ALA A 394 -6.06 12.86 4.30
C ALA A 394 -4.80 12.72 5.16
N SER A 395 -3.74 13.40 4.77
CA SER A 395 -2.50 13.48 5.54
C SER A 395 -1.91 14.88 5.45
N ASP A 396 -1.24 15.28 6.52
CA ASP A 396 -0.45 16.49 6.62
C ASP A 396 0.85 16.14 7.37
N SER A 397 1.98 16.51 6.76
CA SER A 397 3.32 16.30 7.27
C SER A 397 4.04 17.64 7.28
N ASP A 398 4.58 18.00 8.44
CA ASP A 398 5.49 19.13 8.63
C ASP A 398 6.74 18.61 9.32
N GLY A 399 7.89 18.76 8.67
CA GLY A 399 9.18 18.34 9.20
C GLY A 399 10.26 19.36 8.93
N GLY A 400 11.34 19.29 9.72
CA GLY A 400 12.58 19.94 9.38
C GLY A 400 13.15 19.36 8.08
N ASN A 401 13.93 20.14 7.35
CA ASN A 401 14.66 19.65 6.18
C ASN A 401 16.17 19.81 6.42
N PRO A 402 16.77 18.95 7.27
CA PRO A 402 18.20 18.94 7.46
C PRO A 402 18.87 18.55 6.14
N THR A 403 19.95 19.26 5.84
CA THR A 403 20.73 19.05 4.62
C THR A 403 21.70 17.88 4.73
N TYR A 404 22.39 17.63 3.64
CA TYR A 404 23.46 16.67 3.53
C TYR A 404 24.72 17.13 4.30
N ASN A 405 25.55 16.18 4.72
CA ASN A 405 26.81 16.46 5.41
C ASN A 405 27.99 15.93 4.59
N LEU A 406 29.21 16.38 4.86
CA LEU A 406 30.39 15.78 4.25
C LEU A 406 30.45 14.30 4.59
N ARG A 407 30.72 13.46 3.59
CA ARG A 407 30.79 12.00 3.76
C ARG A 407 31.73 11.57 4.88
N ASN A 408 32.85 12.28 5.03
CA ASN A 408 33.89 11.98 6.01
C ASN A 408 33.81 12.88 7.25
N ALA A 409 32.65 13.49 7.53
CA ALA A 409 32.45 14.28 8.74
C ALA A 409 32.68 13.42 10.00
N ASP A 410 33.25 14.02 11.05
CA ASP A 410 33.51 13.33 12.33
C ASP A 410 32.21 12.84 12.99
N ASP A 411 31.14 13.63 12.88
CA ASP A 411 29.78 13.27 13.29
C ASP A 411 28.79 13.64 12.18
N PRO A 412 28.15 12.67 11.52
CA PRO A 412 27.20 12.95 10.45
C PRO A 412 25.93 13.66 10.92
N PHE A 413 25.61 13.60 12.22
CA PHE A 413 24.44 14.25 12.82
C PHE A 413 24.78 15.62 13.42
N LYS A 414 25.91 16.21 13.04
CA LYS A 414 26.30 17.57 13.40
C LYS A 414 26.47 18.41 12.15
N ILE A 415 25.68 19.47 12.04
CA ILE A 415 25.59 20.35 10.87
C ILE A 415 25.73 21.81 11.29
N ASP A 416 25.85 22.72 10.33
CA ASP A 416 26.06 24.15 10.60
C ASP A 416 25.31 25.07 9.63
N GLN A 417 24.17 24.61 9.10
CA GLN A 417 23.29 25.41 8.24
C GLN A 417 22.98 26.78 8.85
N SER A 418 23.06 27.81 8.02
CA SER A 418 22.77 29.19 8.41
C SER A 418 21.27 29.51 8.51
N VAL A 419 20.42 28.64 7.96
CA VAL A 419 18.96 28.80 7.91
C VAL A 419 18.25 27.48 8.18
N ASP A 420 17.06 27.58 8.76
CA ASP A 420 16.20 26.43 9.03
C ASP A 420 15.40 26.03 7.80
N GLY A 421 15.66 24.82 7.30
CA GLY A 421 14.86 24.18 6.26
C GLY A 421 13.58 23.54 6.81
N PHE A 422 12.59 23.38 5.94
CA PHE A 422 11.37 22.61 6.21
C PHE A 422 10.95 21.79 4.99
N ALA A 423 10.27 20.68 5.23
CA ALA A 423 9.66 19.84 4.20
C ALA A 423 8.20 19.58 4.61
N ARG A 424 7.27 20.10 3.80
CA ARG A 424 5.84 20.01 4.07
C ARG A 424 5.14 19.29 2.94
N LEU A 425 4.29 18.34 3.30
CA LEU A 425 3.49 17.56 2.36
C LEU A 425 2.08 17.40 2.91
N SER A 426 1.08 17.80 2.13
CA SER A 426 -0.32 17.51 2.42
C SER A 426 -0.95 16.78 1.25
N SER A 427 -1.71 15.73 1.53
CA SER A 427 -2.36 14.92 0.52
C SER A 427 -3.78 14.56 0.93
N ASN A 428 -4.70 14.63 -0.02
CA ASN A 428 -6.11 14.33 0.18
C ASN A 428 -6.63 13.51 -1.00
N THR A 429 -7.14 12.31 -0.72
CA THR A 429 -7.61 11.33 -1.71
C THR A 429 -9.06 10.96 -1.45
N GLN A 430 -9.88 10.90 -2.48
CA GLN A 430 -11.22 10.31 -2.46
C GLN A 430 -11.31 9.22 -3.52
N ALA A 431 -11.91 8.09 -3.19
CA ALA A 431 -12.17 7.00 -4.11
C ALA A 431 -13.58 6.44 -3.91
N LEU A 432 -14.33 6.31 -4.99
CA LEU A 432 -15.58 5.56 -5.07
C LEU A 432 -15.33 4.31 -5.89
N LYS A 433 -15.59 3.15 -5.30
CA LYS A 433 -15.50 1.85 -5.97
C LYS A 433 -16.87 1.17 -5.94
N ILE A 434 -17.31 0.73 -7.11
CA ILE A 434 -18.57 0.01 -7.30
C ILE A 434 -18.22 -1.34 -7.90
N GLY A 435 -18.50 -2.41 -7.16
CA GLY A 435 -18.36 -3.79 -7.60
C GLY A 435 -19.72 -4.42 -7.85
N TYR A 436 -19.80 -5.22 -8.92
CA TYR A 436 -20.88 -6.17 -9.17
C TYR A 436 -20.28 -7.56 -9.32
N ASP A 437 -20.73 -8.50 -8.49
CA ASP A 437 -20.38 -9.91 -8.52
C ASP A 437 -21.60 -10.75 -8.89
N GLY A 438 -21.81 -10.95 -10.20
CA GLY A 438 -22.90 -11.76 -10.71
C GLY A 438 -22.45 -13.15 -11.14
N ALA A 439 -23.40 -14.08 -11.23
CA ALA A 439 -23.13 -15.46 -11.63
C ALA A 439 -22.48 -15.65 -13.02
N LYS A 440 -22.54 -14.63 -13.90
CA LYS A 440 -22.04 -14.70 -15.29
C LYS A 440 -20.80 -13.86 -15.55
N PHE A 441 -20.64 -12.78 -14.81
CA PHE A 441 -19.54 -11.84 -14.96
C PHE A 441 -19.44 -10.98 -13.71
N ARG A 442 -18.27 -10.36 -13.55
CA ARG A 442 -18.05 -9.31 -12.57
C ARG A 442 -17.73 -8.01 -13.25
N ALA A 443 -18.15 -6.92 -12.64
CA ALA A 443 -17.80 -5.57 -13.07
C ALA A 443 -17.23 -4.78 -11.90
N THR A 444 -16.29 -3.89 -12.17
CA THR A 444 -15.75 -2.97 -11.17
C THR A 444 -15.52 -1.61 -11.80
N SER A 445 -16.07 -0.57 -11.18
CA SER A 445 -15.80 0.83 -11.51
C SER A 445 -15.06 1.47 -10.35
N ILE A 446 -13.96 2.18 -10.62
CA ILE A 446 -13.23 2.97 -9.62
C ILE A 446 -13.09 4.38 -10.16
N THR A 447 -13.64 5.34 -9.44
CA THR A 447 -13.44 6.78 -9.67
C THR A 447 -12.63 7.33 -8.51
N ALA A 448 -11.50 7.96 -8.79
CA ALA A 448 -10.67 8.54 -7.75
C ALA A 448 -10.19 9.95 -8.10
N ARG A 449 -9.96 10.73 -7.05
CA ARG A 449 -9.36 12.05 -7.10
C ARG A 449 -8.30 12.18 -6.01
N ARG A 450 -7.16 12.77 -6.34
CA ARG A 450 -6.15 13.17 -5.36
C ARG A 450 -5.73 14.62 -5.55
N PHE A 451 -5.51 15.30 -4.44
CA PHE A 451 -4.80 16.57 -4.39
C PHE A 451 -3.58 16.42 -3.51
N THR A 452 -2.47 16.98 -3.94
CA THR A 452 -1.24 16.98 -3.16
C THR A 452 -0.56 18.34 -3.25
N ASN A 453 -0.12 18.89 -2.12
CA ASN A 453 0.70 20.08 -2.06
C ASN A 453 2.00 19.77 -1.33
N GLN A 454 3.11 20.12 -1.95
CA GLN A 454 4.45 20.04 -1.39
C GLN A 454 5.04 21.45 -1.28
N SER A 455 5.68 21.75 -0.16
CA SER A 455 6.43 22.99 0.04
C SER A 455 7.69 22.68 0.83
N ASN A 456 8.83 22.79 0.16
CA ASN A 456 10.14 22.49 0.72
C ASN A 456 11.02 23.75 0.66
N PHE A 457 11.77 23.96 1.73
CA PHE A 457 12.84 24.94 1.81
C PHE A 457 14.06 24.24 2.38
N LEU A 458 15.19 24.37 1.69
CA LEU A 458 16.46 23.79 2.10
C LEU A 458 17.54 24.88 2.10
N GLY A 459 18.29 24.97 3.20
CA GLY A 459 19.56 25.69 3.25
C GLY A 459 20.72 24.74 3.00
N ASP A 460 21.84 25.26 2.49
CA ASP A 460 23.08 24.49 2.43
C ASP A 460 23.69 24.19 3.81
N ASN A 461 24.79 23.43 3.81
CA ASN A 461 25.55 23.02 4.98
C ASN A 461 27.04 23.41 4.95
N PHE A 462 27.39 24.51 4.29
CA PHE A 462 28.81 24.82 4.18
C PHE A 462 29.29 25.52 5.44
N ALA A 463 30.29 24.91 6.09
CA ALA A 463 30.87 25.42 7.32
C ALA A 463 31.28 26.88 7.17
N GLU A 464 30.63 27.74 7.97
CA GLU A 464 30.81 29.20 8.00
C GLU A 464 30.44 29.93 6.68
N LEU A 465 29.80 29.27 5.73
CA LEU A 465 29.48 29.78 4.40
C LEU A 465 27.99 29.58 4.06
N ASP A 466 27.22 30.67 3.99
CA ASP A 466 25.86 30.66 3.41
C ASP A 466 25.99 30.84 1.89
N LEU A 467 25.85 29.79 1.10
CA LEU A 467 26.07 29.74 -0.35
C LEU A 467 24.77 29.65 -1.16
N LEU A 468 23.95 28.64 -0.90
CA LEU A 468 22.80 28.21 -1.69
C LEU A 468 21.58 27.93 -0.82
N ARG A 469 20.42 28.25 -1.38
CA ARG A 469 19.13 27.82 -0.83
C ARG A 469 18.23 27.32 -1.94
N GLN A 470 17.43 26.32 -1.62
CA GLN A 470 16.48 25.72 -2.55
C GLN A 470 15.05 25.89 -2.02
N ILE A 471 14.15 26.29 -2.90
CA ILE A 471 12.71 26.39 -2.62
C ILE A 471 11.98 25.58 -3.67
N ILE A 472 11.18 24.60 -3.26
CA ILE A 472 10.36 23.77 -4.14
C ILE A 472 8.92 23.78 -3.63
N ASP A 473 8.03 24.39 -4.40
CA ASP A 473 6.59 24.39 -4.16
C ASP A 473 5.89 23.74 -5.36
N ILE A 474 5.19 22.64 -5.11
CA ILE A 474 4.48 21.85 -6.12
C ILE A 474 3.05 21.61 -5.67
N ASN A 475 2.09 21.78 -6.58
CA ASN A 475 0.74 21.26 -6.39
C ASN A 475 0.39 20.29 -7.51
N SER A 476 -0.34 19.22 -7.18
CA SER A 476 -0.82 18.22 -8.13
C SER A 476 -2.28 17.89 -7.90
N ILE A 477 -3.03 17.73 -8.98
CA ILE A 477 -4.39 17.19 -9.00
C ILE A 477 -4.42 16.02 -9.97
N VAL A 478 -4.86 14.86 -9.48
CA VAL A 478 -5.05 13.66 -10.29
C VAL A 478 -6.52 13.26 -10.24
N TRP A 479 -7.08 12.94 -11.40
CA TRP A 479 -8.37 12.28 -11.57
C TRP A 479 -8.15 10.97 -12.32
N SER A 480 -8.74 9.88 -11.84
CA SER A 480 -8.71 8.60 -12.56
C SER A 480 -10.06 7.92 -12.58
N GLN A 481 -10.33 7.23 -13.68
CA GLN A 481 -11.48 6.34 -13.83
C GLN A 481 -11.00 5.02 -14.42
N GLU A 482 -11.25 3.92 -13.71
CA GLU A 482 -11.06 2.57 -14.22
C GLU A 482 -12.41 1.85 -14.28
N PHE A 483 -12.67 1.15 -15.39
CA PHE A 483 -13.77 0.21 -15.50
C PHE A 483 -13.22 -1.15 -15.90
N ARG A 484 -13.62 -2.20 -15.20
CA ARG A 484 -13.22 -3.58 -15.43
C ARG A 484 -14.45 -4.46 -15.63
N LEU A 485 -14.36 -5.39 -16.56
CA LEU A 485 -15.29 -6.48 -16.78
C LEU A 485 -14.48 -7.78 -16.81
N GLN A 486 -14.90 -8.79 -16.06
CA GLN A 486 -14.16 -10.04 -15.95
C GLN A 486 -15.08 -11.26 -15.78
N SER A 487 -14.54 -12.45 -16.05
CA SER A 487 -15.21 -13.71 -15.75
C SER A 487 -15.47 -13.87 -14.23
N PRO A 488 -16.49 -14.64 -13.81
CA PRO A 488 -16.67 -15.03 -12.41
C PRO A 488 -15.45 -15.80 -11.87
N GLU A 489 -15.27 -15.83 -10.55
CA GLU A 489 -14.24 -16.65 -9.89
C GLU A 489 -14.42 -18.14 -10.18
N SER A 490 -15.66 -18.60 -10.35
CA SER A 490 -15.98 -19.99 -10.69
C SER A 490 -15.61 -20.38 -12.13
N ALA A 491 -15.15 -19.43 -12.96
CA ALA A 491 -14.69 -19.73 -14.30
C ALA A 491 -13.34 -20.47 -14.23
N ASP A 492 -13.34 -21.74 -14.65
CA ASP A 492 -12.14 -22.58 -14.58
C ASP A 492 -11.31 -22.55 -15.89
N ARG A 493 -11.87 -23.08 -16.98
CA ARG A 493 -11.09 -23.34 -18.21
C ARG A 493 -10.66 -22.09 -18.97
N LEU A 494 -11.49 -21.04 -18.96
CA LEU A 494 -11.21 -19.77 -19.63
C LEU A 494 -11.59 -18.64 -18.68
N ARG A 495 -10.59 -17.89 -18.23
CA ARG A 495 -10.76 -16.66 -17.45
C ARG A 495 -10.38 -15.47 -18.31
N TRP A 496 -11.09 -14.37 -18.13
CA TRP A 496 -10.85 -13.16 -18.91
C TRP A 496 -11.06 -11.92 -18.07
N LEU A 497 -10.29 -10.88 -18.38
CA LEU A 497 -10.43 -9.53 -17.81
C LEU A 497 -10.26 -8.53 -18.95
N PHE A 498 -11.15 -7.56 -19.03
CA PHE A 498 -11.06 -6.41 -19.92
C PHE A 498 -11.28 -5.14 -19.13
N GLY A 499 -10.55 -4.09 -19.45
CA GLY A 499 -10.70 -2.81 -18.77
C GLY A 499 -10.44 -1.61 -19.66
N GLY A 500 -11.08 -0.51 -19.27
CA GLY A 500 -10.81 0.84 -19.76
C GLY A 500 -10.27 1.70 -18.63
N TYR A 501 -9.33 2.57 -18.95
CA TYR A 501 -8.68 3.45 -17.98
C TYR A 501 -8.55 4.86 -18.55
N TYR A 502 -8.86 5.85 -17.71
CA TYR A 502 -8.62 7.26 -17.96
C TYR A 502 -7.89 7.87 -16.77
N GLU A 503 -6.94 8.75 -17.05
CA GLU A 503 -6.27 9.58 -16.05
C GLU A 503 -6.06 10.99 -16.59
N GLY A 504 -6.51 11.99 -15.84
CA GLY A 504 -6.18 13.40 -16.05
C GLY A 504 -5.32 13.89 -14.90
N ARG A 505 -4.22 14.59 -15.21
CA ARG A 505 -3.27 15.11 -14.22
C ARG A 505 -2.88 16.55 -14.54
N ASP A 506 -2.95 17.41 -13.53
CA ASP A 506 -2.37 18.74 -13.54
C ASP A 506 -1.26 18.80 -12.47
N PHE A 507 -0.02 19.01 -12.90
CA PHE A 507 1.18 19.07 -12.06
C PHE A 507 1.82 20.45 -12.21
N ASN A 508 1.67 21.31 -11.20
CA ASN A 508 2.13 22.70 -11.24
C ASN A 508 3.32 22.90 -10.31
N VAL A 509 4.45 23.24 -10.89
CA VAL A 509 5.63 23.75 -10.20
C VAL A 509 5.40 25.23 -9.96
N VAL A 510 4.89 25.56 -8.78
CA VAL A 510 4.59 26.96 -8.37
C VAL A 510 5.88 27.75 -8.21
N ASN A 511 6.89 27.09 -7.64
CA ASN A 511 8.18 27.68 -7.39
C ASN A 511 9.24 26.58 -7.37
N ASP A 512 10.23 26.70 -8.22
CA ASP A 512 11.45 25.93 -8.16
C ASP A 512 12.61 26.90 -8.27
N THR A 513 13.14 27.30 -7.11
CA THR A 513 14.15 28.35 -7.00
C THR A 513 15.43 27.81 -6.41
N ILE A 514 16.55 28.13 -7.07
CA ILE A 514 17.89 28.06 -6.48
C ILE A 514 18.36 29.51 -6.24
N GLU A 515 18.50 29.88 -4.98
CA GLU A 515 19.05 31.16 -4.54
C GLU A 515 20.56 31.04 -4.33
N ARG A 516 21.32 31.91 -5.01
CA ARG A 516 22.77 32.11 -4.80
C ARG A 516 22.99 33.34 -3.95
N THR A 517 23.63 33.18 -2.81
CA THR A 517 23.99 34.28 -1.93
C THR A 517 25.11 35.13 -2.51
N ALA A 518 25.40 36.28 -1.88
CA ALA A 518 26.57 37.08 -2.22
C ALA A 518 27.89 36.34 -2.00
N THR A 519 27.94 35.45 -0.99
CA THR A 519 29.11 34.63 -0.68
C THR A 519 29.35 33.58 -1.77
N ALA A 520 28.31 32.86 -2.18
CA ALA A 520 28.40 31.94 -3.33
C ALA A 520 28.84 32.65 -4.60
N ALA A 521 28.27 33.82 -4.87
CA ALA A 521 28.64 34.63 -6.03
C ALA A 521 30.13 34.97 -6.05
N ALA A 522 30.69 35.36 -4.89
CA ALA A 522 32.11 35.67 -4.75
C ALA A 522 33.01 34.43 -4.93
N ILE A 523 32.62 33.28 -4.36
CA ILE A 523 33.42 32.04 -4.40
C ILE A 523 33.39 31.39 -5.77
N PHE A 524 32.21 31.27 -6.38
CA PHE A 524 32.04 30.59 -7.66
C PHE A 524 32.23 31.51 -8.87
N GLY A 525 32.39 32.82 -8.68
CA GLY A 525 32.48 33.80 -9.77
C GLY A 525 31.19 33.95 -10.57
N LEU A 526 30.04 33.69 -9.92
CA LEU A 526 28.71 33.74 -10.52
C LEU A 526 27.90 34.93 -9.99
N PRO A 527 26.84 35.43 -10.66
CA PRO A 527 26.02 36.50 -10.11
C PRO A 527 25.15 36.03 -8.92
N ALA A 528 25.06 36.86 -7.88
CA ALA A 528 24.15 36.64 -6.76
C ALA A 528 22.68 36.92 -7.17
N GLY A 529 21.76 36.07 -6.73
CA GLY A 529 20.34 36.16 -7.11
C GLY A 529 19.65 34.81 -7.17
N ARG A 530 18.42 34.80 -7.68
CA ARG A 530 17.53 33.62 -7.70
C ARG A 530 17.31 33.13 -9.11
N ASN A 531 17.65 31.88 -9.39
CA ASN A 531 17.20 31.19 -10.59
C ASN A 531 15.85 30.56 -10.28
N ARG A 532 14.76 31.14 -10.80
CA ARG A 532 13.39 30.72 -10.51
C ARG A 532 12.75 30.12 -11.76
N VAL A 533 12.20 28.93 -11.59
CA VAL A 533 11.36 28.22 -12.56
C VAL A 533 9.93 28.15 -12.02
N SER A 534 8.94 28.38 -12.88
CA SER A 534 7.54 28.03 -12.65
C SER A 534 7.00 27.31 -13.88
N ALA A 535 6.24 26.24 -13.68
CA ALA A 535 5.73 25.44 -14.77
C ALA A 535 4.33 24.86 -14.47
N GLU A 536 3.51 24.77 -15.49
CA GLU A 536 2.22 24.08 -15.49
C GLU A 536 2.31 22.92 -16.47
N GLN A 537 2.10 21.69 -15.99
CA GLN A 537 2.10 20.49 -16.82
C GLN A 537 0.76 19.79 -16.71
N SER A 538 0.05 19.64 -17.82
CA SER A 538 -1.17 18.83 -17.87
C SER A 538 -0.94 17.58 -18.71
N ARG A 539 -1.60 16.48 -18.34
CA ARG A 539 -1.56 15.23 -19.08
C ARG A 539 -2.90 14.51 -19.01
N ASN A 540 -3.38 14.03 -20.16
CA ASN A 540 -4.53 13.15 -20.24
C ASN A 540 -4.09 11.82 -20.85
N THR A 541 -4.36 10.72 -20.16
CA THR A 541 -4.02 9.36 -20.56
C THR A 541 -5.28 8.53 -20.74
N TYR A 542 -5.37 7.81 -21.85
CA TYR A 542 -6.44 6.89 -22.18
C TYR A 542 -5.86 5.52 -22.46
N ALA A 543 -6.48 4.47 -21.93
CA ALA A 543 -6.06 3.12 -22.22
C ALA A 543 -7.21 2.12 -22.26
N VAL A 544 -7.00 1.08 -23.07
CA VAL A 544 -7.79 -0.15 -23.05
C VAL A 544 -6.83 -1.31 -22.81
N PHE A 545 -7.23 -2.25 -21.98
CA PHE A 545 -6.40 -3.39 -21.63
C PHE A 545 -7.23 -4.64 -21.44
N GLY A 546 -6.58 -5.80 -21.54
CA GLY A 546 -7.21 -7.06 -21.19
C GLY A 546 -6.20 -8.18 -21.05
N GLN A 547 -6.67 -9.26 -20.43
CA GLN A 547 -5.93 -10.49 -20.23
C GLN A 547 -6.86 -11.69 -20.39
N LEU A 548 -6.37 -12.73 -21.06
CA LEU A 548 -7.01 -14.02 -21.19
C LEU A 548 -6.12 -15.07 -20.52
N ASP A 549 -6.72 -15.92 -19.69
CA ASP A 549 -6.06 -17.10 -19.14
C ASP A 549 -6.83 -18.34 -19.62
N TYR A 550 -6.13 -19.29 -20.22
CA TYR A 550 -6.72 -20.50 -20.80
C TYR A 550 -6.02 -21.74 -20.25
N LYS A 551 -6.81 -22.70 -19.75
CA LYS A 551 -6.34 -24.01 -19.30
C LYS A 551 -6.54 -25.06 -20.41
N PRO A 552 -5.54 -25.31 -21.30
CA PRO A 552 -5.63 -26.38 -22.29
C PRO A 552 -5.74 -27.77 -21.66
N ILE A 553 -5.10 -27.97 -20.50
CA ILE A 553 -5.18 -29.14 -19.62
C ILE A 553 -5.21 -28.64 -18.17
N GLU A 554 -5.65 -29.46 -17.21
CA GLU A 554 -5.83 -29.05 -15.82
C GLU A 554 -4.56 -28.44 -15.19
N ALA A 555 -3.40 -29.04 -15.45
CA ALA A 555 -2.12 -28.62 -14.88
C ALA A 555 -1.46 -27.42 -15.58
N LEU A 556 -1.96 -26.94 -16.73
CA LEU A 556 -1.30 -25.89 -17.52
C LEU A 556 -2.26 -24.73 -17.75
N THR A 557 -1.87 -23.53 -17.30
CA THR A 557 -2.53 -22.27 -17.67
C THR A 557 -1.62 -21.48 -18.60
N LEU A 558 -2.14 -21.09 -19.75
CA LEU A 558 -1.50 -20.15 -20.67
C LEU A 558 -2.19 -18.80 -20.53
N PHE A 559 -1.44 -17.71 -20.46
CA PHE A 559 -2.04 -16.38 -20.42
C PHE A 559 -1.40 -15.41 -21.41
N ALA A 560 -2.22 -14.50 -21.91
CA ALA A 560 -1.83 -13.43 -22.80
C ALA A 560 -2.60 -12.16 -22.43
N GLY A 561 -1.89 -11.05 -22.31
CA GLY A 561 -2.46 -9.74 -22.04
C GLY A 561 -1.94 -8.69 -23.02
N LEU A 562 -2.74 -7.66 -23.23
CA LEU A 562 -2.41 -6.54 -24.10
C LEU A 562 -3.00 -5.26 -23.51
N ARG A 563 -2.23 -4.18 -23.59
CA ARG A 563 -2.70 -2.82 -23.34
C ARG A 563 -2.36 -1.92 -24.51
N TYR A 564 -3.30 -1.09 -24.91
CA TYR A 564 -3.02 0.08 -25.73
C TYR A 564 -3.23 1.31 -24.86
N GLU A 565 -2.21 2.16 -24.79
CA GLU A 565 -2.23 3.41 -24.03
C GLU A 565 -1.83 4.56 -24.95
N ALA A 566 -2.54 5.68 -24.85
CA ALA A 566 -2.22 6.92 -25.53
C ALA A 566 -2.34 8.09 -24.56
N ALA A 567 -1.47 9.09 -24.68
CA ALA A 567 -1.51 10.26 -23.83
C ALA A 567 -1.06 11.53 -24.56
N ASP A 568 -1.71 12.63 -24.22
CA ASP A 568 -1.35 13.98 -24.63
C ASP A 568 -0.90 14.76 -23.41
N SER A 569 0.24 15.44 -23.52
CA SER A 569 0.83 16.24 -22.45
C SER A 569 1.15 17.65 -22.93
N THR A 570 0.97 18.64 -22.05
CA THR A 570 1.33 20.03 -22.31
C THR A 570 2.25 20.59 -21.24
N LEU A 571 3.10 21.57 -21.59
CA LEU A 571 3.97 22.31 -20.69
C LEU A 571 3.90 23.81 -20.98
N SER A 572 3.50 24.60 -20.00
CA SER A 572 3.76 26.03 -19.94
C SER A 572 4.85 26.30 -18.90
N ARG A 573 5.84 27.14 -19.23
CA ARG A 573 7.01 27.36 -18.36
C ARG A 573 7.54 28.77 -18.48
N ARG A 574 7.84 29.36 -17.33
CA ARG A 574 8.62 30.60 -17.21
C ARG A 574 9.86 30.36 -16.36
N ARG A 575 11.00 30.85 -16.84
CA ARG A 575 12.28 30.77 -16.13
C ARG A 575 13.01 32.11 -16.15
N VAL A 576 13.38 32.60 -14.98
CA VAL A 576 13.97 33.91 -14.81
C VAL A 576 15.12 33.88 -13.81
N PHE A 577 16.06 34.80 -13.98
CA PHE A 577 17.03 35.17 -12.97
C PHE A 577 16.61 36.48 -12.33
N GLU A 578 16.47 36.49 -11.01
CA GLU A 578 16.18 37.68 -10.21
C GLU A 578 17.46 38.11 -9.50
N ALA A 579 18.07 39.21 -9.94
CA ALA A 579 19.34 39.67 -9.38
C ALA A 579 19.16 40.20 -7.95
N ALA A 580 20.16 39.99 -7.08
CA ALA A 580 20.10 40.44 -5.68
C ALA A 580 19.88 41.96 -5.52
N GLY A 581 20.37 42.78 -6.46
CA GLY A 581 20.19 44.24 -6.49
C GLY A 581 18.87 44.71 -7.14
N GLY A 582 17.98 43.78 -7.50
CA GLY A 582 16.78 44.04 -8.29
C GLY A 582 16.99 43.87 -9.79
N GLY A 583 15.90 43.59 -10.52
CA GLY A 583 15.90 43.27 -11.94
C GLY A 583 15.62 41.78 -12.19
N VAL A 584 14.82 41.51 -13.22
CA VAL A 584 14.40 40.17 -13.61
C VAL A 584 14.77 39.96 -15.07
N THR A 585 15.57 38.93 -15.35
CA THR A 585 16.02 38.59 -16.70
C THR A 585 15.56 37.19 -17.07
N PRO A 586 14.84 36.99 -18.19
CA PRO A 586 14.54 35.65 -18.67
C PRO A 586 15.82 34.86 -18.93
N LEU A 587 15.93 33.64 -18.39
CA LEU A 587 17.06 32.74 -18.64
C LEU A 587 16.85 31.87 -19.88
N SER A 588 15.61 31.70 -20.30
CA SER A 588 15.22 30.96 -21.49
C SER A 588 13.96 31.60 -22.10
N ALA A 589 13.63 31.24 -23.34
CA ALA A 589 12.33 31.57 -23.89
C ALA A 589 11.19 31.00 -22.99
N GLU A 590 10.15 31.80 -22.80
CA GLU A 590 8.93 31.38 -22.13
C GLU A 590 8.20 30.38 -23.03
N LEU A 591 7.79 29.24 -22.46
CA LEU A 591 7.01 28.23 -23.16
C LEU A 591 5.53 28.42 -22.79
N LYS A 592 4.67 28.40 -23.79
CA LYS A 592 3.22 28.52 -23.61
C LYS A 592 2.55 27.37 -24.34
N GLY A 593 2.09 26.38 -23.59
CA GLY A 593 1.40 25.20 -24.12
C GLY A 593 2.24 24.39 -25.12
N ALA A 594 3.50 24.10 -24.81
CA ALA A 594 4.27 23.15 -25.61
C ALA A 594 3.66 21.76 -25.48
N GLU A 595 3.36 21.09 -26.59
CA GLU A 595 2.63 19.82 -26.60
C GLU A 595 3.55 18.64 -26.98
N ILE A 596 3.26 17.48 -26.41
CA ILE A 596 3.84 16.20 -26.82
C ILE A 596 2.80 15.09 -26.65
N SER A 597 2.78 14.13 -27.57
CA SER A 597 1.92 12.96 -27.48
C SER A 597 2.74 11.67 -27.45
N SER A 598 2.13 10.62 -26.93
CA SER A 598 2.71 9.28 -26.81
C SER A 598 1.66 8.21 -27.01
N SER A 599 2.07 7.06 -27.53
CA SER A 599 1.22 5.88 -27.65
C SER A 599 2.03 4.61 -27.61
N ALA A 600 1.54 3.58 -26.92
CA ALA A 600 2.23 2.30 -26.81
C ALA A 600 1.26 1.12 -26.85
N VAL A 601 1.72 0.02 -27.44
CA VAL A 601 1.09 -1.30 -27.36
C VAL A 601 1.98 -2.17 -26.46
N ILE A 602 1.44 -2.63 -25.34
CA ILE A 602 2.20 -3.23 -24.24
C ILE A 602 1.70 -4.67 -24.00
N PRO A 603 2.31 -5.68 -24.63
CA PRO A 603 1.93 -7.07 -24.47
C PRO A 603 2.59 -7.74 -23.27
N ARG A 604 1.94 -8.81 -22.80
CA ARG A 604 2.46 -9.75 -21.81
C ARG A 604 2.02 -11.17 -22.18
N PHE A 605 2.92 -12.12 -22.03
CA PHE A 605 2.65 -13.53 -22.25
C PHE A 605 3.23 -14.35 -21.11
N GLY A 606 2.63 -15.50 -20.84
CA GLY A 606 3.25 -16.45 -19.95
C GLY A 606 2.50 -17.76 -19.85
N LEU A 607 3.08 -18.64 -19.05
CA LEU A 607 2.53 -19.93 -18.73
C LEU A 607 2.78 -20.25 -17.26
N GLN A 608 1.89 -21.06 -16.71
CA GLN A 608 1.94 -21.61 -15.37
C GLN A 608 1.70 -23.11 -15.49
N TYR A 609 2.56 -23.91 -14.89
CA TYR A 609 2.45 -25.36 -14.87
C TYR A 609 2.45 -25.88 -13.44
N GLN A 610 1.33 -26.48 -13.03
CA GLN A 610 1.18 -27.12 -11.74
C GLN A 610 1.87 -28.49 -11.77
N VAL A 611 3.09 -28.56 -11.24
CA VAL A 611 3.90 -29.79 -11.22
C VAL A 611 3.30 -30.79 -10.24
N THR A 612 2.89 -30.30 -9.07
CA THR A 612 2.14 -31.02 -8.03
C THR A 612 1.17 -30.03 -7.38
N PRO A 613 0.18 -30.45 -6.58
CA PRO A 613 -0.69 -29.50 -5.86
C PRO A 613 0.08 -28.44 -5.04
N ASN A 614 1.30 -28.76 -4.63
CA ASN A 614 2.15 -27.96 -3.74
C ASN A 614 3.31 -27.24 -4.45
N LEU A 615 3.45 -27.41 -5.77
CA LEU A 615 4.58 -26.86 -6.55
C LEU A 615 4.10 -26.39 -7.92
N MET A 616 4.28 -25.11 -8.17
CA MET A 616 3.99 -24.43 -9.42
C MET A 616 5.29 -23.92 -10.05
N ALA A 617 5.44 -24.12 -11.36
CA ALA A 617 6.49 -23.51 -12.16
C ALA A 617 5.88 -22.54 -13.18
N TYR A 618 6.50 -21.40 -13.42
CA TYR A 618 6.00 -20.43 -14.39
C TYR A 618 7.10 -19.79 -15.22
N GLY A 619 6.69 -19.22 -16.35
CA GLY A 619 7.52 -18.37 -17.19
C GLY A 619 6.72 -17.21 -17.75
N THR A 620 7.31 -16.02 -17.79
CA THR A 620 6.67 -14.82 -18.32
C THR A 620 7.59 -14.01 -19.24
N ILE A 621 6.97 -13.35 -20.21
CA ILE A 621 7.59 -12.35 -21.07
C ILE A 621 6.68 -11.12 -21.04
N ALA A 622 7.19 -10.00 -20.52
CA ALA A 622 6.39 -8.79 -20.33
C ALA A 622 7.14 -7.56 -20.84
N GLN A 623 6.42 -6.69 -21.57
CA GLN A 623 6.96 -5.39 -21.96
C GLN A 623 6.68 -4.35 -20.87
N GLY A 624 7.68 -3.52 -20.54
CA GLY A 624 7.54 -2.33 -19.70
C GLY A 624 7.56 -1.05 -20.53
N TYR A 625 6.90 0.00 -20.03
CA TYR A 625 6.78 1.28 -20.72
C TYR A 625 6.82 2.47 -19.77
N ARG A 626 7.71 3.42 -20.07
CA ARG A 626 7.67 4.80 -19.57
C ARG A 626 7.57 5.74 -20.78
N PRO A 627 6.56 6.62 -20.82
CA PRO A 627 6.33 7.49 -21.96
C PRO A 627 7.45 8.53 -22.13
N ASN A 628 7.45 9.19 -23.28
CA ASN A 628 8.23 10.41 -23.48
C ASN A 628 7.70 11.56 -22.60
N GLY A 629 8.38 12.71 -22.65
CA GLY A 629 7.86 13.90 -21.98
C GLY A 629 8.67 15.17 -22.20
N LEU A 630 8.21 16.22 -21.52
CA LEU A 630 8.79 17.55 -21.54
C LEU A 630 9.45 17.87 -20.19
N ASN A 631 10.70 18.28 -20.24
CA ASN A 631 11.50 18.64 -19.08
C ASN A 631 11.31 20.12 -18.75
N TYR A 632 10.69 20.41 -17.60
CA TYR A 632 10.44 21.79 -17.18
C TYR A 632 11.70 22.53 -16.70
N ARG A 633 12.80 21.82 -16.37
CA ARG A 633 14.08 22.42 -15.96
C ARG A 633 15.07 22.63 -17.11
N ALA A 634 14.73 22.17 -18.32
CA ALA A 634 15.61 22.23 -19.49
C ALA A 634 16.15 23.64 -19.78
N ASP A 635 17.46 23.73 -20.05
CA ASP A 635 18.13 25.00 -20.33
C ASP A 635 17.76 25.56 -21.72
N ASP A 636 17.60 24.70 -22.73
CA ASP A 636 17.23 25.07 -24.09
C ASP A 636 16.26 24.08 -24.77
N ASP A 637 16.03 24.27 -26.07
CA ASP A 637 15.10 23.46 -26.86
C ASP A 637 15.55 22.01 -27.02
N THR A 638 16.87 21.77 -27.04
CA THR A 638 17.49 20.48 -27.33
C THR A 638 17.39 19.50 -26.16
N THR A 639 17.38 19.99 -24.92
CA THR A 639 17.24 19.16 -23.71
C THR A 639 15.82 19.16 -23.14
N ARG A 640 14.86 19.79 -23.85
CA ARG A 640 13.46 19.89 -23.44
C ARG A 640 12.69 18.59 -23.59
N GLN A 641 12.97 17.80 -24.61
CA GLN A 641 12.26 16.54 -24.86
C GLN A 641 13.17 15.36 -24.52
N TYR A 642 12.61 14.34 -23.88
CA TYR A 642 13.25 13.04 -23.69
C TYR A 642 12.39 11.93 -24.29
N ARG A 643 13.05 10.85 -24.74
CA ARG A 643 12.38 9.75 -25.42
C ARG A 643 11.69 8.81 -24.44
N GLU A 644 10.72 8.06 -24.96
CA GLU A 644 10.10 6.95 -24.24
C GLU A 644 11.14 5.88 -23.91
N GLU A 645 10.94 5.20 -22.78
CA GLU A 645 11.74 4.08 -22.32
C GLU A 645 10.89 2.81 -22.43
N THR A 646 11.44 1.76 -23.02
CA THR A 646 10.78 0.46 -23.18
C THR A 646 11.65 -0.64 -22.63
N SER A 647 11.03 -1.68 -22.07
CA SER A 647 11.78 -2.84 -21.58
C SER A 647 11.12 -4.15 -21.96
N TRP A 648 11.93 -5.20 -22.10
CA TRP A 648 11.47 -6.59 -22.19
C TRP A 648 12.03 -7.38 -21.03
N THR A 649 11.14 -7.91 -20.20
CA THR A 649 11.49 -8.77 -19.07
C THR A 649 11.15 -10.22 -19.41
N TYR A 650 12.13 -11.10 -19.24
CA TYR A 650 12.00 -12.56 -19.32
C TYR A 650 12.20 -13.11 -17.91
N GLU A 651 11.20 -13.83 -17.40
CA GLU A 651 11.22 -14.36 -16.03
C GLU A 651 10.85 -15.83 -16.03
N ALA A 652 11.51 -16.62 -15.19
CA ALA A 652 11.10 -17.98 -14.85
C ALA A 652 11.14 -18.15 -13.33
N GLY A 653 10.18 -18.88 -12.76
CA GLY A 653 10.13 -19.05 -11.32
C GLY A 653 9.42 -20.32 -10.86
N LEU A 654 9.59 -20.59 -9.57
CA LEU A 654 8.99 -21.68 -8.82
C LEU A 654 8.28 -21.10 -7.60
N LYS A 655 7.08 -21.58 -7.32
CA LYS A 655 6.34 -21.31 -6.08
C LYS A 655 5.95 -22.62 -5.45
N SER A 656 6.14 -22.74 -4.14
CA SER A 656 5.85 -24.00 -3.45
C SER A 656 5.41 -23.78 -2.02
N SER A 657 4.50 -24.64 -1.57
CA SER A 657 3.98 -24.65 -0.22
C SER A 657 3.94 -26.08 0.32
N TRP A 658 4.51 -26.31 1.50
CA TRP A 658 4.72 -27.63 2.08
C TRP A 658 4.27 -27.66 3.54
N LEU A 659 4.07 -28.88 4.07
CA LEU A 659 3.74 -29.12 5.47
C LEU A 659 2.47 -28.35 5.92
N ASP A 660 1.41 -28.45 5.11
CA ASP A 660 0.14 -27.75 5.35
C ASP A 660 0.34 -26.23 5.49
N ASN A 661 0.97 -25.64 4.46
CA ASN A 661 1.31 -24.22 4.37
C ASN A 661 2.29 -23.68 5.44
N ARG A 662 2.88 -24.54 6.27
CA ARG A 662 3.89 -24.14 7.26
C ARG A 662 5.25 -23.81 6.65
N LEU A 663 5.50 -24.17 5.39
CA LEU A 663 6.74 -23.87 4.69
C LEU A 663 6.43 -23.43 3.25
N THR A 664 6.60 -22.13 2.98
CA THR A 664 6.47 -21.56 1.64
C THR A 664 7.83 -21.13 1.13
N ALA A 665 8.17 -21.52 -0.09
CA ALA A 665 9.42 -21.14 -0.73
C ALA A 665 9.18 -20.74 -2.20
N ASN A 666 9.66 -19.55 -2.55
CA ASN A 666 9.53 -18.96 -3.87
C ASN A 666 10.91 -18.63 -4.44
N LEU A 667 11.12 -18.92 -5.72
CA LEU A 667 12.34 -18.61 -6.45
C LEU A 667 11.98 -17.98 -7.79
N SER A 668 12.65 -16.90 -8.16
CA SER A 668 12.52 -16.26 -9.47
C SER A 668 13.89 -15.90 -10.03
N VAL A 669 14.07 -16.11 -11.33
CA VAL A 669 15.23 -15.64 -12.09
C VAL A 669 14.75 -14.82 -13.26
N PHE A 670 15.42 -13.71 -13.54
CA PHE A 670 14.95 -12.77 -14.54
C PHE A 670 16.09 -12.12 -15.31
N ARG A 671 15.75 -11.68 -16.53
CA ARG A 671 16.57 -10.79 -17.36
C ARG A 671 15.68 -9.71 -17.94
N THR A 672 16.12 -8.46 -17.85
CA THR A 672 15.42 -7.31 -18.43
C THR A 672 16.36 -6.54 -19.33
N ASN A 673 15.93 -6.33 -20.58
CA ASN A 673 16.59 -5.43 -21.52
C ASN A 673 15.80 -4.14 -21.61
N VAL A 674 16.44 -3.02 -21.30
CA VAL A 674 15.83 -1.69 -21.26
C VAL A 674 16.47 -0.85 -22.35
N ASN A 675 15.64 -0.35 -23.25
CA ASN A 675 16.05 0.60 -24.27
C ASN A 675 15.67 2.00 -23.81
N ASP A 676 16.56 2.95 -24.03
CA ASP A 676 16.30 4.38 -23.81
C ASP A 676 15.95 4.76 -22.36
N TYR A 677 16.50 4.03 -21.38
CA TYR A 677 16.44 4.36 -19.95
C TYR A 677 16.73 5.84 -19.69
N GLN A 678 15.81 6.52 -19.01
CA GLN A 678 15.87 7.96 -18.80
C GLN A 678 16.80 8.32 -17.62
N VAL A 679 17.99 8.86 -17.91
CA VAL A 679 19.03 9.22 -16.95
C VAL A 679 19.03 10.73 -16.68
N LEU A 680 19.05 11.12 -15.41
CA LEU A 680 19.13 12.52 -14.99
C LEU A 680 20.58 13.01 -14.97
N LEU A 681 20.83 14.17 -15.56
CA LEU A 681 22.17 14.73 -15.74
C LEU A 681 22.28 16.14 -15.17
N THR A 682 23.47 16.47 -14.68
CA THR A 682 23.84 17.81 -14.25
C THR A 682 24.20 18.72 -15.44
N ASP A 683 23.83 19.99 -15.33
CA ASP A 683 24.31 21.06 -16.21
C ASP A 683 25.81 21.37 -15.94
N ASN A 684 26.34 22.37 -16.65
CA ASN A 684 27.74 22.82 -16.48
C ASN A 684 28.05 23.40 -15.10
N ASP A 685 27.04 23.80 -14.32
CA ASP A 685 27.18 24.35 -12.97
C ASP A 685 27.03 23.25 -11.89
N GLY A 686 26.81 21.98 -12.29
CA GLY A 686 26.66 20.84 -11.38
C GLY A 686 25.23 20.64 -10.86
N PHE A 687 24.24 21.39 -11.36
CA PHE A 687 22.84 21.21 -10.98
C PHE A 687 22.17 20.24 -11.92
N PHE A 688 21.49 19.23 -11.39
CA PHE A 688 20.65 18.36 -12.22
C PHE A 688 19.63 19.21 -12.99
N ARG A 689 19.59 19.05 -14.32
CA ARG A 689 18.64 19.77 -15.19
C ARG A 689 18.27 19.03 -16.46
N ASP A 690 19.15 18.18 -16.97
CA ASP A 690 18.97 17.56 -18.27
C ASP A 690 18.63 16.08 -18.14
N ILE A 691 18.03 15.52 -19.19
CA ILE A 691 17.67 14.10 -19.25
C ILE A 691 18.29 13.52 -20.52
N ALA A 692 19.03 12.43 -20.37
CA ALA A 692 19.52 11.62 -21.47
C ALA A 692 18.81 10.26 -21.50
N ASN A 693 18.95 9.55 -22.62
CA ASN A 693 18.49 8.18 -22.77
C ASN A 693 19.71 7.25 -22.91
N ALA A 694 19.69 6.11 -22.22
CA ALA A 694 20.76 5.11 -22.20
C ALA A 694 20.18 3.69 -22.28
N ASP A 695 20.93 2.71 -22.77
CA ASP A 695 20.49 1.30 -22.69
C ASP A 695 20.95 0.65 -21.39
N VAL A 696 20.14 -0.22 -20.80
CA VAL A 696 20.44 -0.97 -19.57
C VAL A 696 20.14 -2.47 -19.77
N ASP A 697 21.06 -3.34 -19.35
CA ASP A 697 20.84 -4.79 -19.23
C ASP A 697 20.83 -5.17 -17.75
N ILE A 698 19.84 -5.95 -17.36
CA ILE A 698 19.60 -6.35 -15.98
C ILE A 698 19.47 -7.87 -15.93
N THR A 699 20.19 -8.50 -15.02
CA THR A 699 19.97 -9.92 -14.66
C THR A 699 19.86 -10.06 -13.16
N GLY A 700 19.05 -11.00 -12.69
CA GLY A 700 18.89 -11.16 -11.25
C GLY A 700 18.18 -12.43 -10.83
N LEU A 701 18.15 -12.59 -9.51
CA LEU A 701 17.54 -13.72 -8.81
C LEU A 701 16.86 -13.21 -7.54
N GLU A 702 15.71 -13.80 -7.22
CA GLU A 702 14.95 -13.53 -6.00
C GLU A 702 14.58 -14.85 -5.33
N PHE A 703 14.79 -14.96 -4.03
CA PHE A 703 14.39 -16.09 -3.22
C PHE A 703 13.66 -15.59 -1.97
N GLU A 704 12.52 -16.20 -1.66
CA GLU A 704 11.73 -15.91 -0.46
C GLU A 704 11.35 -17.20 0.24
N LEU A 705 11.37 -17.16 1.56
CA LEU A 705 11.07 -18.26 2.45
C LEU A 705 10.22 -17.76 3.61
N LYS A 706 9.08 -18.41 3.85
CA LYS A 706 8.31 -18.28 5.08
C LYS A 706 8.17 -19.66 5.70
N ALA A 707 8.51 -19.81 6.97
CA ALA A 707 8.48 -21.10 7.64
C ALA A 707 8.05 -20.98 9.10
N GLN A 708 7.00 -21.70 9.49
CA GLN A 708 6.67 -21.94 10.89
C GLN A 708 7.45 -23.16 11.39
N LEU A 709 8.64 -22.93 11.95
CA LEU A 709 9.58 -23.99 12.34
C LEU A 709 8.99 -24.91 13.41
N VAL A 710 8.37 -24.32 14.43
CA VAL A 710 7.55 -24.99 15.45
C VAL A 710 6.40 -24.06 15.85
N LYS A 711 5.42 -24.54 16.60
CA LYS A 711 4.28 -23.70 17.06
C LYS A 711 4.79 -22.43 17.74
N GLY A 712 4.41 -21.29 17.18
CA GLY A 712 4.80 -19.96 17.65
C GLY A 712 6.19 -19.48 17.24
N LEU A 713 7.03 -20.27 16.56
CA LEU A 713 8.34 -19.83 16.05
C LEU A 713 8.31 -19.72 14.53
N ASP A 714 8.29 -18.50 14.02
CA ASP A 714 8.25 -18.21 12.58
C ASP A 714 9.59 -17.63 12.09
N LEU A 715 9.93 -18.00 10.86
CA LEU A 715 11.07 -17.55 10.10
C LEU A 715 10.57 -16.92 8.80
N ILE A 716 11.01 -15.70 8.53
CA ILE A 716 10.77 -14.99 7.27
C ILE A 716 12.13 -14.62 6.71
N ALA A 717 12.42 -14.97 5.47
CA ALA A 717 13.68 -14.64 4.84
C ALA A 717 13.49 -14.29 3.37
N GLY A 718 14.26 -13.33 2.90
CA GLY A 718 14.27 -12.87 1.53
C GLY A 718 15.69 -12.57 1.07
N VAL A 719 16.04 -12.95 -0.15
CA VAL A 719 17.32 -12.65 -0.79
C VAL A 719 17.07 -12.21 -2.23
N GLY A 720 17.61 -11.06 -2.61
CA GLY A 720 17.56 -10.53 -3.96
C GLY A 720 18.96 -10.20 -4.45
N TYR A 721 19.33 -10.72 -5.62
CA TYR A 721 20.54 -10.35 -6.34
C TYR A 721 20.17 -9.66 -7.65
N VAL A 722 20.87 -8.57 -7.98
CA VAL A 722 20.71 -7.87 -9.25
C VAL A 722 22.05 -7.34 -9.79
N ASP A 723 22.29 -7.58 -11.08
CA ASP A 723 23.34 -6.97 -11.87
C ASP A 723 22.70 -6.10 -12.95
N SER A 724 22.63 -4.79 -12.70
CA SER A 724 22.06 -3.77 -13.59
C SER A 724 23.19 -2.87 -14.10
N LYS A 725 23.41 -2.86 -15.42
CA LYS A 725 24.53 -2.15 -16.06
C LYS A 725 24.10 -1.38 -17.30
N PHE A 726 24.65 -0.18 -17.45
CA PHE A 726 24.57 0.58 -18.70
C PHE A 726 25.27 -0.18 -19.84
N GLN A 727 24.70 -0.13 -21.05
CA GLN A 727 25.26 -0.79 -22.23
C GLN A 727 25.79 0.22 -23.25
N ASN A 728 24.93 1.11 -23.73
CA ASN A 728 25.25 2.14 -24.71
C ASN A 728 25.04 3.52 -24.08
N TYR A 729 25.97 3.95 -23.23
CA TYR A 729 25.81 5.20 -22.51
C TYR A 729 27.07 6.07 -22.58
N SER A 730 27.00 7.11 -23.39
CA SER A 730 27.93 8.23 -23.32
C SER A 730 27.16 9.46 -22.89
N ASN A 731 27.65 10.16 -21.87
CA ASN A 731 27.06 11.41 -21.44
C ASN A 731 27.11 12.41 -22.63
N PRO A 732 25.96 12.88 -23.13
CA PRO A 732 25.91 13.69 -24.33
C PRO A 732 26.56 15.07 -24.18
N PHE A 733 26.75 15.55 -22.93
CA PHE A 733 27.34 16.85 -22.63
C PHE A 733 28.85 16.78 -22.42
N THR A 734 29.34 15.75 -21.72
CA THR A 734 30.78 15.62 -21.40
C THR A 734 31.54 14.70 -22.35
N GLY A 735 30.83 13.84 -23.11
CA GLY A 735 31.41 12.81 -23.97
C GLY A 735 32.02 11.63 -23.20
N ILE A 736 31.93 11.60 -21.87
CA ILE A 736 32.44 10.50 -21.05
C ILE A 736 31.55 9.27 -21.24
N ASN A 737 32.18 8.12 -21.45
CA ASN A 737 31.50 6.85 -21.62
C ASN A 737 31.32 6.14 -20.26
N TYR A 738 30.08 5.82 -19.91
CA TYR A 738 29.68 5.10 -18.69
C TYR A 738 29.12 3.70 -18.98
N SER A 739 29.27 3.20 -20.21
CA SER A 739 28.97 1.80 -20.55
C SER A 739 29.70 0.83 -19.61
N ASN A 740 28.97 -0.20 -19.17
CA ASN A 740 29.34 -1.22 -18.17
C ASN A 740 29.37 -0.75 -16.71
N ASN A 741 29.15 0.54 -16.44
CA ASN A 741 28.93 0.99 -15.07
C ASN A 741 27.57 0.49 -14.55
N ARG A 742 27.47 0.29 -13.24
CA ARG A 742 26.22 -0.09 -12.59
C ARG A 742 25.29 1.12 -12.54
N VAL A 743 23.99 0.84 -12.69
CA VAL A 743 22.95 1.85 -12.49
C VAL A 743 22.97 2.31 -11.03
N PRO A 744 22.95 3.63 -10.75
CA PRO A 744 22.91 4.14 -9.38
C PRO A 744 21.65 3.75 -8.61
N LEU A 745 21.76 3.73 -7.28
CA LEU A 745 20.69 3.43 -6.31
C LEU A 745 20.14 2.00 -6.35
N ALA A 746 20.80 1.11 -7.09
CA ALA A 746 20.46 -0.29 -7.24
C ALA A 746 21.55 -1.18 -6.58
N PRO A 747 21.45 -1.50 -5.27
CA PRO A 747 22.42 -2.37 -4.63
C PRO A 747 22.40 -3.77 -5.22
N GLU A 748 23.60 -4.37 -5.34
CA GLU A 748 23.76 -5.66 -6.02
C GLU A 748 23.14 -6.85 -5.28
N LEU A 749 23.01 -6.74 -3.97
CA LEU A 749 22.45 -7.75 -3.08
C LEU A 749 21.56 -7.05 -2.06
N THR A 750 20.39 -7.61 -1.82
CA THR A 750 19.48 -7.23 -0.73
C THR A 750 19.08 -8.50 0.00
N TYR A 751 19.00 -8.46 1.32
CA TYR A 751 18.48 -9.58 2.07
C TYR A 751 17.81 -9.14 3.36
N ASN A 752 16.76 -9.85 3.73
CA ASN A 752 16.08 -9.70 5.00
C ASN A 752 15.93 -11.07 5.68
N LEU A 753 15.95 -11.05 7.00
CA LEU A 753 15.74 -12.21 7.86
C LEU A 753 15.02 -11.74 9.10
N ALA A 754 13.83 -12.25 9.36
CA ALA A 754 13.11 -12.07 10.61
C ALA A 754 12.86 -13.43 11.27
N ILE A 755 13.15 -13.52 12.56
CA ILE A 755 12.80 -14.66 13.40
C ILE A 755 11.92 -14.12 14.51
N GLN A 756 10.74 -14.71 14.68
CA GLN A 756 9.79 -14.32 15.72
C GLN A 756 9.32 -15.52 16.53
N TYR A 757 9.15 -15.32 17.83
CA TYR A 757 8.61 -16.30 18.76
C TYR A 757 7.46 -15.72 19.57
N ARG A 758 6.29 -16.36 19.51
CA ARG A 758 5.13 -16.10 20.36
C ARG A 758 4.89 -17.32 21.24
N SER A 759 5.18 -17.17 22.53
CA SER A 759 4.98 -18.24 23.51
C SER A 759 3.50 -18.33 23.92
N PRO A 760 3.00 -19.52 24.32
CA PRO A 760 1.68 -19.66 24.94
C PRO A 760 1.50 -18.83 26.22
N GLY A 761 2.61 -18.47 26.89
CA GLY A 761 2.61 -17.64 28.09
C GLY A 761 2.55 -16.14 27.82
N GLY A 762 2.34 -15.70 26.58
CA GLY A 762 2.21 -14.28 26.20
C GLY A 762 3.52 -13.59 25.84
N ILE A 763 4.69 -14.21 26.02
CA ILE A 763 5.96 -13.61 25.57
C ILE A 763 6.00 -13.56 24.04
N PHE A 764 6.27 -12.37 23.50
CA PHE A 764 6.59 -12.12 22.11
C PHE A 764 8.05 -11.67 21.98
N ALA A 765 8.79 -12.20 21.03
CA ALA A 765 10.13 -11.72 20.69
C ALA A 765 10.35 -11.80 19.18
N ARG A 766 10.93 -10.77 18.58
CA ARG A 766 11.25 -10.71 17.17
C ARG A 766 12.62 -10.06 16.97
N GLY A 767 13.46 -10.69 16.16
CA GLY A 767 14.73 -10.14 15.71
C GLY A 767 14.73 -10.04 14.19
N GLU A 768 15.16 -8.91 13.65
CA GLU A 768 15.23 -8.67 12.22
C GLU A 768 16.64 -8.25 11.80
N LEU A 769 17.07 -8.72 10.64
CA LEU A 769 18.31 -8.36 10.02
C LEU A 769 18.01 -7.92 8.59
N ARG A 770 18.50 -6.73 8.22
CA ARG A 770 18.36 -6.13 6.89
C ARG A 770 19.75 -5.84 6.35
N GLY A 771 20.08 -6.38 5.18
CA GLY A 771 21.41 -6.26 4.59
C GLY A 771 21.39 -5.75 3.16
N TYR A 772 22.34 -4.88 2.85
CA TYR A 772 22.53 -4.29 1.53
C TYR A 772 23.96 -4.52 1.07
N GLY A 773 24.10 -4.94 -0.17
CA GLY A 773 25.38 -5.06 -0.87
C GLY A 773 25.92 -3.71 -1.28
N LYS A 774 26.93 -3.71 -2.16
CA LYS A 774 27.52 -2.47 -2.66
C LYS A 774 26.47 -1.69 -3.47
N ASN A 775 26.38 -0.39 -3.18
CA ASN A 775 25.52 0.56 -3.90
C ASN A 775 26.35 1.73 -4.45
N TYR A 776 25.94 2.29 -5.58
CA TYR A 776 26.54 3.48 -6.19
C TYR A 776 25.52 4.61 -6.26
N PHE A 777 25.98 5.87 -6.21
CA PHE A 777 25.11 7.06 -6.21
C PHE A 777 25.28 7.96 -7.43
N ASP A 778 26.22 7.62 -8.32
CA ASP A 778 26.56 8.36 -9.52
C ASP A 778 26.85 7.43 -10.71
N ASP A 779 26.60 7.92 -11.91
CA ASP A 779 26.78 7.16 -13.16
C ASP A 779 28.25 6.78 -13.41
N ALA A 780 29.19 7.57 -12.88
CA ALA A 780 30.62 7.27 -12.96
C ALA A 780 31.07 6.19 -11.96
N ASN A 781 30.17 5.76 -11.06
CA ASN A 781 30.42 4.76 -10.02
C ASN A 781 31.60 5.15 -9.10
N GLN A 782 31.76 6.44 -8.80
CA GLN A 782 32.81 6.96 -7.93
C GLN A 782 32.35 7.09 -6.48
N ILE A 783 31.06 7.40 -6.27
CA ILE A 783 30.44 7.54 -4.96
C ILE A 783 29.68 6.26 -4.65
N LYS A 784 30.11 5.57 -3.59
CA LYS A 784 29.59 4.24 -3.25
C LYS A 784 29.28 4.07 -1.77
N GLN A 785 28.40 3.17 -1.42
CA GLN A 785 28.25 2.64 -0.08
C GLN A 785 28.75 1.19 -0.11
N ASP A 786 29.71 0.86 0.76
CA ASP A 786 30.16 -0.53 0.93
C ASP A 786 29.09 -1.32 1.73
N PRO A 787 29.04 -2.66 1.60
CA PRO A 787 27.97 -3.46 2.20
C PRO A 787 27.79 -3.20 3.70
N PHE A 788 26.54 -3.17 4.16
CA PHE A 788 26.20 -2.94 5.56
C PHE A 788 24.97 -3.74 5.99
N VAL A 789 24.80 -3.87 7.30
CA VAL A 789 23.69 -4.59 7.93
C VAL A 789 23.10 -3.76 9.06
N VAL A 790 21.78 -3.70 9.08
CA VAL A 790 20.98 -3.11 10.15
C VAL A 790 20.26 -4.23 10.89
N VAL A 791 20.25 -4.16 12.22
CA VAL A 791 19.57 -5.14 13.09
C VAL A 791 18.50 -4.42 13.89
N ASN A 792 17.28 -4.96 13.88
CA ASN A 792 16.18 -4.50 14.72
C ASN A 792 15.77 -5.60 15.69
N ALA A 793 15.22 -5.20 16.83
CA ALA A 793 14.73 -6.13 17.83
C ALA A 793 13.45 -5.61 18.48
N ARG A 794 12.55 -6.53 18.82
CA ARG A 794 11.32 -6.25 19.56
C ARG A 794 11.07 -7.37 20.56
N ILE A 795 10.71 -7.02 21.78
CA ILE A 795 10.28 -7.97 22.81
C ILE A 795 9.04 -7.43 23.49
N GLY A 796 8.09 -8.28 23.81
CA GLY A 796 6.85 -7.86 24.42
C GLY A 796 6.16 -8.95 25.22
N TYR A 797 5.07 -8.54 25.85
CA TYR A 797 4.16 -9.40 26.55
C TYR A 797 2.74 -9.09 26.09
N GLU A 798 2.06 -10.12 25.59
CA GLU A 798 0.71 -10.11 25.05
C GLU A 798 -0.23 -10.84 26.02
N TRP A 799 -1.37 -10.23 26.35
CA TRP A 799 -2.39 -10.86 27.17
C TRP A 799 -3.78 -10.44 26.70
N GLN A 800 -4.61 -11.44 26.39
CA GLN A 800 -5.96 -11.24 25.86
C GLN A 800 -5.96 -10.31 24.64
N LYS A 801 -6.38 -9.07 24.82
CA LYS A 801 -6.54 -8.04 23.79
C LYS A 801 -5.47 -6.95 23.86
N TYR A 802 -4.48 -7.09 24.75
CA TYR A 802 -3.49 -6.07 25.07
C TYR A 802 -2.07 -6.57 24.81
N GLY A 803 -1.17 -5.64 24.49
CA GLY A 803 0.26 -5.92 24.41
C GLY A 803 1.10 -4.73 24.84
N ILE A 804 2.23 -5.02 25.49
CA ILE A 804 3.31 -4.06 25.74
C ILE A 804 4.57 -4.55 25.06
N TYR A 805 5.26 -3.67 24.34
CA TYR A 805 6.46 -4.00 23.58
C TYR A 805 7.56 -2.99 23.85
N LEU A 806 8.79 -3.47 23.96
CA LEU A 806 10.00 -2.69 23.82
C LEU A 806 10.57 -2.98 22.43
N TYR A 807 10.99 -1.93 21.72
CA TYR A 807 11.60 -2.05 20.41
C TYR A 807 12.90 -1.27 20.30
N ALA A 808 13.75 -1.71 19.39
CA ALA A 808 15.00 -1.09 19.01
C ALA A 808 15.19 -1.23 17.49
N ASN A 809 15.23 -0.11 16.79
CA ASN A 809 15.56 -0.02 15.37
C ASN A 809 17.01 0.45 15.22
N ASN A 810 17.77 -0.20 14.32
CA ASN A 810 19.21 -0.01 14.21
C ASN A 810 19.95 -0.21 15.55
N LEU A 811 19.71 -1.37 16.18
CA LEU A 811 20.17 -1.74 17.53
C LEU A 811 21.68 -1.53 17.76
N PHE A 812 22.50 -1.70 16.72
CA PHE A 812 23.96 -1.55 16.79
C PHE A 812 24.46 -0.18 16.31
N ASP A 813 23.56 0.76 16.04
CA ASP A 813 23.86 2.10 15.56
C ASP A 813 24.76 2.10 14.31
N THR A 814 24.49 1.17 13.39
CA THR A 814 25.23 1.02 12.12
C THR A 814 25.14 2.34 11.35
N ARG A 815 26.30 2.86 10.92
CA ARG A 815 26.41 4.09 10.12
C ARG A 815 26.58 3.76 8.64
N TYR A 816 25.79 4.40 7.81
CA TYR A 816 25.78 4.24 6.35
C TYR A 816 25.21 5.49 5.67
N ILE A 817 25.47 5.65 4.38
CA ILE A 817 24.88 6.71 3.56
C ILE A 817 23.76 6.17 2.66
N ASN A 818 22.71 6.96 2.49
CA ASN A 818 21.55 6.69 1.63
C ASN A 818 21.63 7.41 0.28
N SER A 819 22.47 8.43 0.18
CA SER A 819 22.67 9.23 -1.01
C SER A 819 24.05 9.90 -0.97
N GLY A 820 24.54 10.37 -2.11
CA GLY A 820 25.71 11.22 -2.14
C GLY A 820 26.02 11.78 -3.52
N PHE A 821 26.67 12.95 -3.56
CA PHE A 821 27.02 13.68 -4.76
C PHE A 821 28.27 14.54 -4.53
N PHE A 822 28.96 14.92 -5.61
CA PHE A 822 30.13 15.79 -5.53
C PHE A 822 29.72 17.25 -5.36
N PHE A 823 29.79 17.78 -4.14
CA PHE A 823 29.46 19.18 -3.90
C PHE A 823 29.96 19.69 -2.52
N PRO A 824 30.77 20.77 -2.46
CA PRO A 824 31.45 21.37 -3.60
C PRO A 824 32.58 20.41 -4.05
N PRO A 825 32.83 20.26 -5.36
CA PRO A 825 33.94 19.43 -5.82
C PRO A 825 35.29 19.90 -5.23
N PRO A 826 36.22 18.99 -4.86
CA PRO A 826 36.22 17.54 -5.11
C PRO A 826 35.56 16.69 -3.99
N ASP A 827 34.99 17.32 -2.96
CA ASP A 827 34.47 16.61 -1.80
C ASP A 827 33.13 15.92 -2.09
N VAL A 828 32.86 14.84 -1.34
CA VAL A 828 31.59 14.12 -1.40
C VAL A 828 30.71 14.57 -0.24
N THR A 829 29.53 15.05 -0.58
CA THR A 829 28.44 15.33 0.34
C THR A 829 27.44 14.18 0.28
N ALA A 830 26.92 13.78 1.44
CA ALA A 830 26.14 12.56 1.61
C ALA A 830 24.98 12.74 2.59
N GLY A 831 23.91 11.99 2.35
CA GLY A 831 22.80 11.85 3.29
C GLY A 831 22.97 10.55 4.07
N PHE A 832 22.77 10.60 5.38
CA PHE A 832 23.04 9.47 6.27
C PHE A 832 21.76 8.72 6.63
N GLY A 833 21.88 7.45 6.99
CA GLY A 833 20.79 6.66 7.57
C GLY A 833 20.45 7.05 9.00
N ASP A 834 19.28 6.63 9.49
CA ASP A 834 18.83 6.95 10.83
C ASP A 834 19.69 6.30 11.94
N PRO A 835 19.89 6.99 13.08
CA PRO A 835 20.59 6.42 14.22
C PRO A 835 19.76 5.33 14.92
N ALA A 836 20.34 4.70 15.94
CA ALA A 836 19.59 3.79 16.80
C ALA A 836 18.38 4.49 17.47
N ILE A 837 17.18 3.92 17.33
CA ILE A 837 15.93 4.42 17.92
C ILE A 837 15.35 3.34 18.82
N TYR A 838 14.99 3.71 20.05
CA TYR A 838 14.41 2.81 21.04
C TYR A 838 13.06 3.33 21.49
N GLY A 839 12.15 2.44 21.90
CA GLY A 839 10.89 2.88 22.48
C GLY A 839 10.08 1.79 23.12
N VAL A 840 8.95 2.21 23.67
CA VAL A 840 7.90 1.35 24.21
C VAL A 840 6.62 1.58 23.42
N GLN A 841 5.89 0.51 23.15
CA GLN A 841 4.57 0.56 22.52
C GLN A 841 3.56 -0.18 23.40
N LEU A 842 2.39 0.43 23.57
CA LEU A 842 1.20 -0.18 24.14
C LEU A 842 0.17 -0.37 23.03
N ARG A 843 -0.47 -1.53 22.99
CA ARG A 843 -1.50 -1.83 21.99
C ARG A 843 -2.72 -2.47 22.65
N ALA A 844 -3.91 -2.14 22.17
CA ALA A 844 -5.14 -2.85 22.47
C ALA A 844 -6.01 -3.04 21.22
N ASN A 845 -6.54 -4.25 21.02
CA ASN A 845 -7.49 -4.58 19.97
C ASN A 845 -8.80 -5.06 20.63
N LEU A 846 -9.77 -4.16 20.78
CA LEU A 846 -10.99 -4.33 21.56
C LEU A 846 -12.19 -4.80 20.74
#